data_AF-A0AAD6CA00-F1
#
_entry.id   AF-A0AAD6CA00-F1
#
_cell.length_a   1.000
_cell.length_b   1.000
_cell.length_c   1.000
_cell.angle_alpha   90.00
_cell.angle_beta   90.00
_cell.angle_gamma   90.00
#
_symmetry.space_group_name_H-M   'P 1'
#
loop_
_entity.id
_entity.type
_entity.pdbx_description
1 polymer ?
#
loop_
_entity_poly.entity_id
_entity_poly.type
_entity_poly.pdbx_seq_one_letter_code
_entity_poly.pdbx_strand_id
1 'polypeptide(L)'
;MATLNTLKLALRQEASAFSSPRQPLTNAQYSIGFEILMRESAWITYRDFIIPQLTQVLTPFLESQTSISVLEIGPGPKSVLGQLPRVLRDIIRRYTAFEPNELFAIRMEEWLYPTSGTESPLPCLERRATIHRMPFSLSETVTGIDKFDVILFCHSMYGMNPKVTIMQRALEMLVDQPKHGIVVVFHRDGSLHFEGLVCHRTASFPTGAVSVADDNQELDRFTSFVAGFTLEDIKKYRALRIAWQKVCRALGRRDKSYPGQLFFSSPDIMTTFTRHATGLPELMIQMPLLEGARVVKNREAVSHHPAFIVRPKEIRHIQDCVQWALRHRVGLTITGGGHSGHCRWPNVVAVDMSAFAEVHILTAGHCGEGSGSDSGPLIIAEAGCTTGDIIHEAMEVGLTVPLGSRPSVGAGLWLQGGIGHLARLYGLSCDAIVGAVIISVENGQILCIGHVPVHHHPASAICPTNETELLWAIRGAGTNFGIVVSVVFKAYPALTKSVRNWVIPLSDKNEAGPKFNYLDHFVAQKLSEDCSLDLYMYFDKGKLHLGVALFENPTAQSTSIAAFIGRTLGPENSSKTVDGVGLFGADMFIAEMHGGHGGNKTSSFKRCIFLKDIGDPRIVNKLIKAMKTRPTPLSYLHLLQGGRAMRSIAAHATAFGYRDWDFACVITGVWHRDQDETELARSVVDWVYNLATELLPLSRGIYSADLGPDPRDATLAAKAFGPNRPHLARLKHILDPHDVLAYACPIRRFPIRQRLIVLVTGESGAGKDYCAEIWSANFNANTDSNLDARTVSISDLTKREYAAATPGVDLARLLNDRAYKERHRSALTAFFNDQLRRRPGLLEEHFLDVAYHAMNVDVLFITGMRESNLLAAYWHLVPECRLLEVRVQATKHTRQARRRFPDDDADADGDEVTVCDDCPSLIFNNENAGTDAVHKFAMDSLLPLFDEDIQRLANMVRPAPDFPRQGITFQHVLDIAQQPGGLKLCTRLLGKFYVGDWTRVGAIVCPETGGFIFASPLAEQFDILLALIREAGKLPPPTIAVSKPTSHISSSTSGHAKESSLEMKMYLIPQGSSVVVVDDVLATGKTLCAALELLQESGIRKNDISVLVVAEFPVHRGRRLLRECGFGSVSVRSLLVFDGV
;
A
#
# COMPACT_ATOMS: atom_id res chain seq x y z
N MET A 1 11.93 -24.46 -19.26
CA MET A 1 11.56 -25.16 -18.03
C MET A 1 10.10 -25.56 -18.17
N ALA A 2 9.83 -26.85 -18.37
CA ALA A 2 8.46 -27.38 -18.38
C ALA A 2 7.80 -27.27 -16.99
N THR A 3 6.47 -27.29 -16.92
CA THR A 3 5.76 -27.35 -15.64
C THR A 3 5.76 -28.78 -15.10
N LEU A 4 5.57 -28.93 -13.79
CA LEU A 4 5.41 -30.24 -13.16
C LEU A 4 4.18 -31.00 -13.70
N ASN A 5 3.11 -30.28 -14.07
CA ASN A 5 1.93 -30.87 -14.69
C ASN A 5 2.20 -31.35 -16.12
N THR A 6 2.94 -30.56 -16.92
CA THR A 6 3.42 -31.00 -18.24
C THR A 6 4.28 -32.26 -18.13
N LEU A 7 5.19 -32.31 -17.13
CA LEU A 7 5.97 -33.51 -16.85
C LEU A 7 5.05 -34.68 -16.49
N LYS A 8 4.10 -34.50 -15.58
CA LYS A 8 3.13 -35.53 -15.17
C LYS A 8 2.35 -36.10 -16.35
N LEU A 9 1.84 -35.25 -17.25
CA LEU A 9 1.13 -35.68 -18.45
C LEU A 9 2.03 -36.48 -19.39
N ALA A 10 3.26 -35.99 -19.65
CA ALA A 10 4.23 -36.69 -20.49
C ALA A 10 4.61 -38.08 -19.92
N LEU A 11 4.86 -38.17 -18.60
CA LEU A 11 5.15 -39.45 -17.94
C LEU A 11 3.97 -40.43 -18.03
N ARG A 12 2.73 -39.93 -17.86
CA ARG A 12 1.51 -40.75 -17.98
C ARG A 12 1.25 -41.21 -19.40
N GLN A 13 1.55 -40.37 -20.38
CA GLN A 13 1.44 -40.70 -21.80
C GLN A 13 2.44 -41.79 -22.19
N GLU A 14 3.71 -41.68 -21.79
CA GLU A 14 4.70 -42.74 -21.99
C GLU A 14 4.26 -44.07 -21.35
N ALA A 15 3.68 -44.01 -20.14
CA ALA A 15 3.20 -45.21 -19.47
C ALA A 15 2.01 -45.89 -20.18
N SER A 16 1.24 -45.17 -21.01
CA SER A 16 0.13 -45.75 -21.79
C SER A 16 0.60 -46.75 -22.85
N ALA A 17 1.86 -46.65 -23.29
CA ALA A 17 2.46 -47.62 -24.21
C ALA A 17 2.78 -48.97 -23.56
N PHE A 18 2.73 -49.07 -22.23
CA PHE A 18 3.04 -50.28 -21.48
C PHE A 18 1.73 -50.91 -20.95
N SER A 19 1.29 -52.00 -21.56
CA SER A 19 0.10 -52.76 -21.13
C SER A 19 0.36 -53.54 -19.84
N SER A 20 0.21 -52.89 -18.69
CA SER A 20 0.37 -53.50 -17.35
C SER A 20 -0.51 -52.79 -16.31
N PRO A 21 -1.05 -53.51 -15.30
CA PRO A 21 -1.81 -52.89 -14.22
C PRO A 21 -0.97 -51.87 -13.44
N ARG A 22 -1.60 -50.76 -13.04
CA ARG A 22 -0.97 -49.69 -12.26
C ARG A 22 -1.20 -49.97 -10.78
N GLN A 23 -0.15 -49.90 -9.96
CA GLN A 23 -0.23 -49.96 -8.50
C GLN A 23 -0.05 -48.57 -7.89
N PRO A 24 -0.81 -48.22 -6.84
CA PRO A 24 -0.55 -47.00 -6.09
C PRO A 24 0.82 -47.07 -5.39
N LEU A 25 1.42 -45.91 -5.15
CA LEU A 25 2.69 -45.83 -4.43
C LEU A 25 2.54 -46.32 -2.99
N THR A 26 3.53 -47.05 -2.47
CA THR A 26 3.58 -47.38 -1.05
C THR A 26 3.88 -46.14 -0.20
N ASN A 27 3.55 -46.17 1.10
CA ASN A 27 3.84 -45.06 2.04
C ASN A 27 5.31 -44.62 1.98
N ALA A 28 6.26 -45.57 1.90
CA ALA A 28 7.69 -45.30 1.80
C ALA A 28 8.08 -44.67 0.45
N GLN A 29 7.54 -45.16 -0.66
CA GLN A 29 7.81 -44.60 -1.98
C GLN A 29 7.30 -43.16 -2.09
N TYR A 30 6.09 -42.91 -1.58
CA TYR A 30 5.53 -41.57 -1.54
C TYR A 30 6.38 -40.63 -0.67
N SER A 31 6.77 -41.08 0.53
CA SER A 31 7.61 -40.30 1.45
C SER A 31 8.92 -39.85 0.79
N ILE A 32 9.61 -40.77 0.12
CA ILE A 32 10.88 -40.45 -0.56
C ILE A 32 10.66 -39.46 -1.71
N GLY A 33 9.61 -39.64 -2.52
CA GLY A 33 9.28 -38.73 -3.60
C GLY A 33 8.93 -37.32 -3.11
N PHE A 34 8.17 -37.22 -2.01
CA PHE A 34 7.83 -35.97 -1.37
C PHE A 34 9.06 -35.26 -0.77
N GLU A 35 9.99 -35.99 -0.16
CA GLU A 35 11.25 -35.41 0.34
C GLU A 35 12.09 -34.80 -0.80
N ILE A 36 12.14 -35.44 -1.97
CA ILE A 36 12.79 -34.89 -3.16
C ILE A 36 12.08 -33.60 -3.62
N LEU A 37 10.75 -33.63 -3.65
CA LEU A 37 9.91 -32.48 -4.02
C LEU A 37 10.11 -31.29 -3.07
N MET A 38 10.37 -31.53 -1.78
CA MET A 38 10.45 -30.53 -0.72
C MET A 38 11.87 -30.03 -0.41
N ARG A 39 12.85 -30.29 -1.29
CA ARG A 39 14.21 -29.72 -1.18
C ARG A 39 14.21 -28.19 -1.30
N GLU A 40 15.37 -27.56 -1.10
CA GLU A 40 15.54 -26.10 -0.94
C GLU A 40 14.73 -25.23 -1.92
N SER A 41 14.60 -25.64 -3.19
CA SER A 41 13.84 -24.91 -4.20
C SER A 41 12.34 -24.78 -3.89
N ALA A 42 11.70 -25.82 -3.36
CA ALA A 42 10.30 -25.76 -2.96
C ALA A 42 10.08 -25.05 -1.62
N TRP A 43 11.10 -25.03 -0.74
CA TRP A 43 11.03 -24.29 0.52
C TRP A 43 10.92 -22.77 0.31
N ILE A 44 11.47 -22.26 -0.80
CA ILE A 44 11.30 -20.86 -1.22
C ILE A 44 9.81 -20.51 -1.34
N THR A 45 8.99 -21.39 -1.94
CA THR A 45 7.54 -21.18 -2.02
C THR A 45 6.90 -21.09 -0.63
N TYR A 46 7.33 -21.90 0.33
CA TYR A 46 6.80 -21.85 1.70
C TYR A 46 7.14 -20.53 2.37
N ARG A 47 8.42 -20.16 2.34
CA ARG A 47 8.95 -18.97 2.98
C ARG A 47 8.42 -17.67 2.35
N ASP A 48 8.37 -17.61 1.03
CA ASP A 48 8.13 -16.36 0.29
C ASP A 48 6.66 -16.19 -0.14
N PHE A 49 5.85 -17.27 -0.09
CA PHE A 49 4.44 -17.24 -0.47
C PHE A 49 3.50 -17.84 0.56
N ILE A 50 3.57 -19.14 0.86
CA ILE A 50 2.54 -19.83 1.68
C ILE A 50 2.48 -19.25 3.09
N ILE A 51 3.61 -19.12 3.79
CA ILE A 51 3.66 -18.63 5.18
C ILE A 51 3.20 -17.16 5.27
N PRO A 52 3.70 -16.22 4.42
CA PRO A 52 3.20 -14.84 4.42
C PRO A 52 1.70 -14.73 4.13
N GLN A 53 1.18 -15.48 3.15
CA GLN A 53 -0.24 -15.45 2.82
C GLN A 53 -1.10 -16.03 3.95
N LEU A 54 -0.69 -17.17 4.53
CA LEU A 54 -1.41 -17.79 5.64
C LEU A 54 -1.38 -16.90 6.88
N THR A 55 -0.24 -16.27 7.19
CA THR A 55 -0.12 -15.28 8.27
C THR A 55 -1.15 -14.17 8.06
N GLN A 56 -1.22 -13.59 6.87
CA GLN A 56 -2.15 -12.51 6.58
C GLN A 56 -3.63 -12.93 6.69
N VAL A 57 -3.96 -14.16 6.31
CA VAL A 57 -5.32 -14.71 6.43
C VAL A 57 -5.70 -14.97 7.88
N LEU A 58 -4.74 -15.35 8.72
CA LEU A 58 -4.97 -15.70 10.12
C LEU A 58 -4.84 -14.51 11.08
N THR A 59 -4.15 -13.42 10.70
CA THR A 59 -4.03 -12.21 11.54
C THR A 59 -5.36 -11.68 12.09
N PRO A 60 -6.47 -11.59 11.32
CA PRO A 60 -7.76 -11.13 11.84
C PRO A 60 -8.33 -11.97 12.99
N PHE A 61 -7.89 -13.23 13.15
CA PHE A 61 -8.28 -14.07 14.28
C PHE A 61 -7.63 -13.60 15.59
N LEU A 62 -6.42 -13.01 15.55
CA LEU A 62 -5.78 -12.44 16.75
C LEU A 62 -6.59 -11.29 17.36
N GLU A 63 -7.20 -10.47 16.50
CA GLU A 63 -7.99 -9.32 16.92
C GLU A 63 -9.37 -9.72 17.47
N SER A 64 -9.81 -10.94 17.21
CA SER A 64 -11.22 -11.31 17.38
C SER A 64 -11.49 -12.57 18.19
N GLN A 65 -10.51 -13.45 18.35
CA GLN A 65 -10.66 -14.71 19.05
C GLN A 65 -9.42 -14.98 19.91
N THR A 66 -9.66 -15.47 21.13
CA THR A 66 -8.60 -15.91 22.04
C THR A 66 -8.10 -17.33 21.74
N SER A 67 -8.87 -18.09 20.96
CA SER A 67 -8.56 -19.46 20.56
C SER A 67 -9.17 -19.82 19.21
N ILE A 68 -8.49 -20.67 18.44
CA ILE A 68 -8.97 -21.23 17.18
C ILE A 68 -8.81 -22.75 17.16
N SER A 69 -9.71 -23.39 16.42
CA SER A 69 -9.67 -24.80 16.07
C SER A 69 -9.31 -24.98 14.59
N VAL A 70 -8.34 -25.85 14.32
CA VAL A 70 -7.80 -26.04 12.97
C VAL A 70 -7.95 -27.49 12.53
N LEU A 71 -8.46 -27.67 11.31
CA LEU A 71 -8.45 -28.92 10.56
C LEU A 71 -7.44 -28.80 9.42
N GLU A 72 -6.47 -29.70 9.33
CA GLU A 72 -5.48 -29.74 8.25
C GLU A 72 -5.59 -31.04 7.45
N ILE A 73 -5.75 -30.93 6.14
CA ILE A 73 -5.95 -32.05 5.23
C ILE A 73 -4.69 -32.18 4.36
N GLY A 74 -4.01 -33.32 4.46
CA GLY A 74 -2.72 -33.56 3.79
C GLY A 74 -1.57 -32.69 4.32
N PRO A 75 -1.35 -32.57 5.64
CA PRO A 75 -0.24 -31.80 6.21
C PRO A 75 1.15 -32.35 5.80
N GLY A 76 1.25 -33.63 5.46
CA GLY A 76 2.54 -34.29 5.28
C GLY A 76 3.25 -34.52 6.62
N PRO A 77 4.59 -34.63 6.65
CA PRO A 77 5.33 -35.00 7.86
C PRO A 77 5.39 -33.89 8.93
N LYS A 78 5.10 -32.63 8.57
CA LYS A 78 5.11 -31.47 9.47
C LYS A 78 4.03 -30.49 9.03
N SER A 79 3.25 -29.96 9.96
CA SER A 79 2.24 -28.94 9.65
C SER A 79 2.89 -27.61 9.25
N VAL A 80 2.29 -26.93 8.27
CA VAL A 80 2.69 -25.56 7.89
C VAL A 80 2.48 -24.55 9.02
N LEU A 81 1.54 -24.82 9.94
CA LEU A 81 1.21 -23.96 11.07
C LEU A 81 2.39 -23.76 12.03
N GLY A 82 3.26 -24.75 12.16
CA GLY A 82 4.42 -24.63 13.05
C GLY A 82 5.48 -23.63 12.58
N GLN A 83 5.37 -23.12 11.34
CA GLN A 83 6.24 -22.07 10.79
C GLN A 83 5.65 -20.67 10.95
N LEU A 84 4.42 -20.55 11.46
CA LEU A 84 3.80 -19.25 11.69
C LEU A 84 4.46 -18.50 12.86
N PRO A 85 4.36 -17.16 12.89
CA PRO A 85 4.74 -16.36 14.06
C PRO A 85 4.13 -16.92 15.35
N ARG A 86 4.89 -16.90 16.44
CA ARG A 86 4.48 -17.50 17.73
C ARG A 86 3.09 -17.05 18.18
N VAL A 87 2.78 -15.77 18.02
CA VAL A 87 1.48 -15.18 18.38
C VAL A 87 0.30 -15.90 17.73
N LEU A 88 0.44 -16.33 16.47
CA LEU A 88 -0.59 -17.10 15.75
C LEU A 88 -0.61 -18.57 16.16
N ARG A 89 0.52 -19.12 16.60
CA ARG A 89 0.59 -20.49 17.12
C ARG A 89 -0.05 -20.61 18.50
N ASP A 90 0.05 -19.56 19.31
CA ASP A 90 -0.48 -19.52 20.68
C ASP A 90 -2.01 -19.51 20.73
N ILE A 91 -2.67 -19.03 19.69
CA ILE A 91 -4.15 -19.08 19.60
C ILE A 91 -4.67 -20.45 19.16
N ILE A 92 -3.85 -21.35 18.61
CA ILE A 92 -4.31 -22.67 18.17
C ILE A 92 -4.48 -23.58 19.40
N ARG A 93 -5.74 -23.88 19.75
CA ARG A 93 -6.10 -24.69 20.93
C ARG A 93 -6.52 -26.11 20.59
N ARG A 94 -7.09 -26.30 19.40
CA ARG A 94 -7.51 -27.63 18.91
C ARG A 94 -6.96 -27.84 17.51
N TYR A 95 -6.39 -29.02 17.29
CA TYR A 95 -5.78 -29.39 16.02
C TYR A 95 -6.17 -30.81 15.62
N THR A 96 -6.74 -30.94 14.42
CA THR A 96 -7.14 -32.20 13.80
C THR A 96 -6.50 -32.30 12.43
N ALA A 97 -6.03 -33.49 12.05
CA ALA A 97 -5.44 -33.70 10.74
C ALA A 97 -5.94 -34.98 10.05
N PHE A 98 -6.05 -34.94 8.71
CA PHE A 98 -6.23 -36.13 7.87
C PHE A 98 -4.96 -36.38 7.06
N GLU A 99 -4.23 -37.44 7.40
CA GLU A 99 -2.98 -37.83 6.74
C GLU A 99 -3.01 -39.32 6.41
N PRO A 100 -3.28 -39.69 5.13
CA PRO A 100 -3.39 -41.10 4.74
C PRO A 100 -2.06 -41.85 4.75
N ASN A 101 -0.91 -41.17 4.70
CA ASN A 101 0.39 -41.83 4.74
C ASN A 101 0.82 -42.10 6.20
N GLU A 102 0.89 -43.37 6.60
CA GLU A 102 1.21 -43.75 7.98
C GLU A 102 2.58 -43.24 8.45
N LEU A 103 3.59 -43.17 7.56
CA LEU A 103 4.91 -42.65 7.93
C LEU A 103 4.86 -41.15 8.23
N PHE A 104 4.02 -40.41 7.51
CA PHE A 104 3.82 -38.99 7.77
C PHE A 104 3.03 -38.76 9.04
N ALA A 105 1.96 -39.53 9.27
CA ALA A 105 1.20 -39.46 10.52
C ALA A 105 2.09 -39.71 11.75
N ILE A 106 2.97 -40.72 11.72
CA ILE A 106 3.91 -40.99 12.82
C ILE A 106 4.90 -39.83 13.01
N ARG A 107 5.55 -39.37 11.92
CA ARG A 107 6.50 -38.24 12.00
C ARG A 107 5.83 -36.95 12.48
N MET A 108 4.56 -36.77 12.16
CA MET A 108 3.76 -35.63 12.60
C MET A 108 3.42 -35.71 14.10
N GLU A 109 3.09 -36.91 14.62
CA GLU A 109 2.94 -37.14 16.06
C GLU A 109 4.24 -36.81 16.81
N GLU A 110 5.38 -37.30 16.32
CA GLU A 110 6.71 -37.00 16.87
C GLU A 110 7.05 -35.51 16.81
N TRP A 111 6.67 -34.84 15.72
CA TRP A 111 6.89 -33.41 15.53
C TRP A 111 6.05 -32.55 16.47
N LEU A 112 4.79 -32.93 16.73
CA LEU A 112 3.91 -32.24 17.68
C LEU A 112 4.36 -32.43 19.14
N TYR A 113 4.90 -33.61 19.46
CA TYR A 113 5.33 -33.99 20.83
C TYR A 113 6.81 -34.43 20.86
N PRO A 114 7.76 -33.52 20.67
CA PRO A 114 9.18 -33.85 20.67
C PRO A 114 9.65 -34.36 22.03
N THR A 115 10.47 -35.42 22.04
CA THR A 115 10.98 -36.08 23.25
C THR A 115 12.22 -35.41 23.86
N SER A 116 12.84 -34.46 23.15
CA SER A 116 14.18 -33.91 23.45
C SER A 116 14.18 -32.57 24.20
N GLY A 117 13.09 -32.21 24.90
CA GLY A 117 13.00 -30.96 25.66
C GLY A 117 12.86 -29.69 24.80
N THR A 118 12.63 -29.84 23.50
CA THR A 118 12.27 -28.74 22.59
C THR A 118 10.81 -28.35 22.78
N GLU A 119 10.48 -27.06 22.69
CA GLU A 119 9.10 -26.58 22.80
C GLU A 119 8.24 -27.15 21.67
N SER A 120 7.00 -27.57 21.99
CA SER A 120 6.07 -28.06 20.98
C SER A 120 5.81 -26.98 19.92
N PRO A 121 5.76 -27.34 18.62
CA PRO A 121 5.45 -26.38 17.56
C PRO A 121 4.09 -25.68 17.75
N LEU A 122 3.14 -26.36 18.40
CA LEU A 122 1.84 -25.82 18.79
C LEU A 122 1.72 -25.88 20.33
N PRO A 123 2.31 -24.90 21.04
CA PRO A 123 2.53 -25.00 22.49
C PRO A 123 1.25 -24.94 23.33
N CYS A 124 0.16 -24.49 22.72
CA CYS A 124 -1.06 -24.07 23.39
C CYS A 124 -2.25 -25.05 23.24
N LEU A 125 -2.02 -26.25 22.70
CA LEU A 125 -3.06 -27.26 22.50
C LEU A 125 -3.68 -27.72 23.83
N GLU A 126 -5.01 -27.65 23.92
CA GLU A 126 -5.77 -28.05 25.13
C GLU A 126 -5.84 -29.58 25.31
N ARG A 127 -5.75 -30.31 24.19
CA ARG A 127 -5.81 -31.77 24.12
C ARG A 127 -4.79 -32.29 23.12
N ARG A 128 -4.47 -33.57 23.20
CA ARG A 128 -3.68 -34.22 22.14
C ARG A 128 -4.39 -34.05 20.79
N ALA A 129 -3.64 -33.55 19.82
CA ALA A 129 -4.02 -33.51 18.41
C ALA A 129 -4.61 -34.85 17.93
N THR A 130 -5.67 -34.76 17.12
CA THR A 130 -6.32 -35.94 16.53
C THR A 130 -5.82 -36.13 15.09
N ILE A 131 -5.16 -37.25 14.81
CA ILE A 131 -4.61 -37.53 13.48
C ILE A 131 -5.32 -38.75 12.89
N HIS A 132 -6.16 -38.52 11.90
CA HIS A 132 -6.87 -39.55 11.16
C HIS A 132 -5.97 -40.11 10.05
N ARG A 133 -5.61 -41.39 10.17
CA ARG A 133 -4.77 -42.13 9.20
C ARG A 133 -5.57 -42.60 7.99
N MET A 134 -6.33 -41.71 7.37
CA MET A 134 -7.23 -41.99 6.25
C MET A 134 -7.38 -40.74 5.36
N PRO A 135 -7.76 -40.89 4.08
CA PRO A 135 -8.04 -39.75 3.23
C PRO A 135 -9.32 -39.03 3.68
N PHE A 136 -9.37 -37.71 3.50
CA PHE A 136 -10.61 -36.95 3.68
C PHE A 136 -11.62 -37.34 2.58
N SER A 137 -12.74 -37.94 2.96
CA SER A 137 -13.74 -38.49 2.02
C SER A 137 -15.17 -38.19 2.46
N LEU A 138 -16.14 -38.40 1.54
CA LEU A 138 -17.56 -38.07 1.72
C LEU A 138 -18.35 -39.12 2.55
N SER A 139 -17.71 -40.16 3.10
CA SER A 139 -18.43 -41.27 3.75
C SER A 139 -19.07 -40.87 5.09
N GLU A 140 -20.28 -41.38 5.34
CA GLU A 140 -21.14 -41.14 6.51
C GLU A 140 -20.52 -41.52 7.88
N THR A 141 -19.34 -42.12 7.93
CA THR A 141 -18.67 -42.53 9.18
C THR A 141 -18.07 -41.37 10.00
N VAL A 142 -18.00 -40.15 9.45
CA VAL A 142 -17.65 -38.92 10.20
C VAL A 142 -18.93 -38.16 10.60
N THR A 143 -19.92 -38.88 11.15
CA THR A 143 -21.27 -38.40 11.51
C THR A 143 -21.35 -37.69 12.87
N GLY A 144 -20.23 -37.13 13.35
CA GLY A 144 -20.18 -36.15 14.43
C GLY A 144 -19.38 -34.96 13.96
N ILE A 145 -20.02 -33.97 13.33
CA ILE A 145 -19.32 -32.86 12.67
C ILE A 145 -18.74 -31.92 13.73
N ASP A 146 -17.49 -32.13 14.09
CA ASP A 146 -16.69 -31.09 14.73
C ASP A 146 -16.62 -29.90 13.77
N LYS A 147 -17.07 -28.72 14.23
CA LYS A 147 -16.91 -27.47 13.49
C LYS A 147 -15.52 -26.88 13.72
N PHE A 148 -14.91 -26.31 12.69
CA PHE A 148 -13.56 -25.73 12.76
C PHE A 148 -13.56 -24.25 12.37
N ASP A 149 -12.66 -23.48 12.97
CA ASP A 149 -12.44 -22.07 12.60
C ASP A 149 -11.62 -21.96 11.31
N VAL A 150 -10.64 -22.86 11.15
CA VAL A 150 -9.75 -22.89 9.99
C VAL A 150 -9.68 -24.30 9.42
N ILE A 151 -9.91 -24.44 8.12
CA ILE A 151 -9.71 -25.70 7.40
C ILE A 151 -8.64 -25.47 6.32
N LEU A 152 -7.55 -26.22 6.37
CA LEU A 152 -6.41 -26.08 5.47
C LEU A 152 -6.31 -27.31 4.57
N PHE A 153 -6.30 -27.09 3.25
CA PHE A 153 -5.93 -28.11 2.28
C PHE A 153 -4.46 -27.90 1.88
N CYS A 154 -3.60 -28.75 2.43
CA CYS A 154 -2.16 -28.72 2.25
C CYS A 154 -1.73 -29.74 1.19
N HIS A 155 -0.62 -29.46 0.50
CA HIS A 155 0.07 -30.34 -0.44
C HIS A 155 -0.82 -31.20 -1.37
N SER A 156 -1.13 -30.66 -2.56
CA SER A 156 -1.69 -31.42 -3.69
C SER A 156 -2.85 -32.34 -3.32
N MET A 157 -4.00 -31.75 -2.97
CA MET A 157 -5.35 -32.33 -3.07
C MET A 157 -5.44 -33.86 -3.04
N TYR A 158 -5.01 -34.50 -1.95
CA TYR A 158 -5.27 -35.92 -1.73
C TYR A 158 -6.77 -36.16 -1.89
N GLY A 159 -7.14 -36.90 -2.95
CA GLY A 159 -8.51 -37.37 -3.12
C GLY A 159 -9.58 -36.30 -3.31
N MET A 160 -9.26 -35.03 -3.65
CA MET A 160 -10.30 -34.03 -3.95
C MET A 160 -10.96 -34.23 -5.32
N ASN A 161 -11.60 -35.38 -5.52
CA ASN A 161 -12.40 -35.64 -6.69
C ASN A 161 -13.77 -36.21 -6.26
N PRO A 162 -14.88 -35.50 -6.53
CA PRO A 162 -15.00 -34.19 -7.17
C PRO A 162 -14.59 -33.02 -6.24
N LYS A 163 -13.85 -32.03 -6.76
CA LYS A 163 -13.33 -30.88 -5.98
C LYS A 163 -14.43 -30.07 -5.29
N VAL A 164 -15.51 -29.77 -6.03
CA VAL A 164 -16.61 -28.90 -5.56
C VAL A 164 -17.34 -29.52 -4.36
N THR A 165 -17.67 -30.80 -4.43
CA THR A 165 -18.40 -31.50 -3.34
C THR A 165 -17.59 -31.54 -2.06
N ILE A 166 -16.28 -31.77 -2.16
CA ILE A 166 -15.38 -31.77 -1.01
C ILE A 166 -15.24 -30.36 -0.40
N MET A 167 -15.21 -29.33 -1.24
CA MET A 167 -15.24 -27.94 -0.77
C MET A 167 -16.56 -27.60 -0.08
N GLN A 168 -17.70 -27.98 -0.65
CA GLN A 168 -19.01 -27.79 -0.01
C GLN A 168 -19.06 -28.44 1.37
N ARG A 169 -18.55 -29.68 1.47
CA ARG A 169 -18.44 -30.36 2.76
C ARG A 169 -17.52 -29.63 3.75
N ALA A 170 -16.37 -29.14 3.30
CA ALA A 170 -15.50 -28.33 4.14
C ALA A 170 -16.18 -27.04 4.62
N LEU A 171 -16.95 -26.38 3.75
CA LEU A 171 -17.72 -25.19 4.11
C LEU A 171 -18.80 -25.47 5.18
N GLU A 172 -19.47 -26.62 5.11
CA GLU A 172 -20.42 -27.08 6.15
C GLU A 172 -19.76 -27.33 7.52
N MET A 173 -18.46 -27.65 7.53
CA MET A 173 -17.68 -27.90 8.74
C MET A 173 -17.14 -26.62 9.38
N LEU A 174 -17.42 -25.42 8.84
CA LEU A 174 -17.03 -24.16 9.45
C LEU A 174 -17.93 -23.78 10.64
N VAL A 175 -17.39 -23.07 11.63
CA VAL A 175 -18.15 -22.49 12.76
C VAL A 175 -19.15 -21.41 12.31
N ASP A 176 -20.29 -21.31 13.01
CA ASP A 176 -21.38 -20.41 12.63
C ASP A 176 -21.20 -18.95 13.11
N GLN A 177 -20.65 -18.72 14.31
CA GLN A 177 -20.48 -17.41 14.98
C GLN A 177 -19.41 -17.48 16.10
N PRO A 178 -18.75 -16.37 16.53
CA PRO A 178 -19.03 -14.94 16.27
C PRO A 178 -18.29 -14.29 15.08
N LYS A 179 -17.31 -14.95 14.45
CA LYS A 179 -16.72 -14.56 13.15
C LYS A 179 -16.52 -15.79 12.27
N HIS A 180 -16.57 -15.59 10.95
CA HIS A 180 -16.69 -16.66 9.96
C HIS A 180 -15.42 -17.52 9.87
N GLY A 181 -15.58 -18.83 10.00
CA GLY A 181 -14.51 -19.76 9.69
C GLY A 181 -14.04 -19.63 8.23
N ILE A 182 -12.83 -20.10 7.97
CA ILE A 182 -12.18 -19.98 6.67
C ILE A 182 -11.62 -21.32 6.20
N VAL A 183 -11.84 -21.61 4.92
CA VAL A 183 -11.16 -22.70 4.20
C VAL A 183 -10.04 -22.09 3.37
N VAL A 184 -8.83 -22.62 3.48
CA VAL A 184 -7.65 -22.21 2.70
C VAL A 184 -7.19 -23.39 1.87
N VAL A 185 -7.02 -23.18 0.56
CA VAL A 185 -6.55 -24.21 -0.37
C VAL A 185 -5.27 -23.74 -1.03
N PHE A 186 -4.21 -24.55 -0.91
CA PHE A 186 -2.97 -24.37 -1.66
C PHE A 186 -2.89 -25.41 -2.79
N HIS A 187 -2.57 -24.96 -4.01
CA HIS A 187 -2.49 -25.86 -5.18
C HIS A 187 -1.30 -25.54 -6.10
N ARG A 188 -0.65 -26.60 -6.61
CA ARG A 188 0.58 -26.55 -7.43
C ARG A 188 0.32 -26.71 -8.93
N ASP A 189 -0.51 -25.85 -9.50
CA ASP A 189 -0.79 -25.86 -10.96
C ASP A 189 -1.21 -24.49 -11.50
N GLY A 190 -1.09 -23.42 -10.70
CA GLY A 190 -1.47 -22.04 -11.05
C GLY A 190 -2.95 -21.80 -11.41
N SER A 191 -3.73 -22.85 -11.68
CA SER A 191 -5.12 -22.81 -12.12
C SER A 191 -5.97 -23.68 -11.20
N LEU A 192 -6.71 -23.02 -10.31
CA LEU A 192 -7.65 -23.69 -9.41
C LEU A 192 -9.03 -23.10 -9.68
N HIS A 193 -9.94 -23.92 -10.18
CA HIS A 193 -11.31 -23.55 -10.46
C HIS A 193 -12.26 -24.39 -9.62
N PHE A 194 -13.17 -23.71 -8.91
CA PHE A 194 -14.25 -24.33 -8.16
C PHE A 194 -15.56 -23.82 -8.73
N GLU A 195 -16.14 -24.61 -9.63
CA GLU A 195 -17.36 -24.28 -10.37
C GLU A 195 -18.45 -23.73 -9.44
N GLY A 196 -18.83 -22.46 -9.61
CA GLY A 196 -19.88 -21.81 -8.85
C GLY A 196 -19.52 -21.28 -7.45
N LEU A 197 -18.28 -21.46 -6.98
CA LEU A 197 -17.81 -20.91 -5.71
C LEU A 197 -17.03 -19.60 -5.89
N VAL A 198 -17.31 -18.62 -5.04
CA VAL A 198 -16.60 -17.34 -5.03
C VAL A 198 -15.57 -17.34 -3.90
N CYS A 199 -14.33 -16.99 -4.23
CA CYS A 199 -13.29 -16.89 -3.21
C CYS A 199 -13.44 -15.60 -2.39
N HIS A 200 -13.18 -15.71 -1.09
CA HIS A 200 -12.95 -14.57 -0.22
C HIS A 200 -11.67 -13.84 -0.63
N ARG A 201 -10.61 -14.59 -0.93
CA ARG A 201 -9.35 -14.07 -1.43
C ARG A 201 -8.63 -15.08 -2.31
N THR A 202 -7.83 -14.59 -3.24
CA THR A 202 -6.93 -15.41 -4.04
C THR A 202 -5.57 -14.74 -4.19
N ALA A 203 -4.51 -15.53 -4.26
CA ALA A 203 -3.14 -15.07 -4.47
C ALA A 203 -2.37 -16.11 -5.28
N SER A 204 -1.44 -15.69 -6.14
CA SER A 204 -0.65 -16.58 -7.01
C SER A 204 0.83 -16.36 -6.85
N PHE A 205 1.62 -17.43 -7.03
CA PHE A 205 3.08 -17.42 -7.06
C PHE A 205 3.59 -18.12 -8.32
N PRO A 206 3.66 -17.41 -9.45
CA PRO A 206 3.93 -18.00 -10.76
C PRO A 206 5.37 -18.52 -10.92
N THR A 207 6.30 -18.03 -10.11
CA THR A 207 7.74 -18.35 -10.18
C THR A 207 8.16 -19.57 -9.37
N GLY A 208 7.21 -20.27 -8.72
CA GLY A 208 7.52 -21.48 -7.98
C GLY A 208 8.24 -22.52 -8.85
N ALA A 209 9.22 -23.20 -8.28
CA ALA A 209 10.03 -24.20 -8.96
C ALA A 209 10.40 -25.35 -8.04
N VAL A 210 10.59 -26.53 -8.65
CA VAL A 210 11.04 -27.76 -7.99
C VAL A 210 12.32 -28.19 -8.69
N SER A 211 13.29 -28.67 -7.90
CA SER A 211 14.52 -29.28 -8.44
C SER A 211 14.68 -30.73 -8.01
N VAL A 212 15.31 -31.51 -8.88
CA VAL A 212 15.69 -32.92 -8.65
C VAL A 212 17.14 -33.10 -9.12
N ALA A 213 17.94 -33.93 -8.45
CA ALA A 213 19.28 -34.21 -8.96
C ALA A 213 19.20 -34.97 -10.29
N ASP A 214 20.11 -34.68 -11.22
CA ASP A 214 20.24 -35.41 -12.49
C ASP A 214 20.97 -36.76 -12.27
N ASP A 215 20.43 -37.57 -11.36
CA ASP A 215 20.88 -38.93 -11.04
C ASP A 215 19.76 -39.93 -11.33
N ASN A 216 20.10 -41.10 -11.90
CA ASN A 216 19.10 -42.09 -12.30
C ASN A 216 18.26 -42.60 -11.12
N GLN A 217 18.87 -42.77 -9.94
CA GLN A 217 18.16 -43.28 -8.77
C GLN A 217 17.18 -42.24 -8.22
N GLU A 218 17.57 -40.97 -8.19
CA GLU A 218 16.67 -39.88 -7.79
C GLU A 218 15.55 -39.65 -8.81
N LEU A 219 15.87 -39.66 -10.11
CA LEU A 219 14.89 -39.50 -11.17
C LEU A 219 13.84 -40.61 -11.16
N ASP A 220 14.23 -41.85 -10.86
CA ASP A 220 13.28 -42.96 -10.72
C ASP A 220 12.27 -42.70 -9.61
N ARG A 221 12.74 -42.24 -8.45
CA ARG A 221 11.89 -41.92 -7.29
C ARG A 221 10.97 -40.74 -7.59
N PHE A 222 11.52 -39.68 -8.20
CA PHE A 222 10.80 -38.47 -8.55
C PHE A 222 9.73 -38.70 -9.63
N THR A 223 10.06 -39.39 -10.71
CA THR A 223 9.13 -39.63 -11.82
C THR A 223 7.97 -40.53 -11.41
N SER A 224 8.22 -41.56 -10.60
CA SER A 224 7.17 -42.42 -10.02
C SER A 224 6.21 -41.62 -9.14
N PHE A 225 6.76 -40.72 -8.32
CA PHE A 225 6.01 -39.81 -7.48
C PHE A 225 5.14 -38.84 -8.30
N VAL A 226 5.72 -38.18 -9.30
CA VAL A 226 4.99 -37.24 -10.17
C VAL A 226 3.90 -37.93 -10.99
N ALA A 227 4.17 -39.14 -11.51
CA ALA A 227 3.18 -39.94 -12.23
C ALA A 227 2.03 -40.43 -11.32
N GLY A 228 2.38 -40.78 -10.07
CA GLY A 228 1.47 -41.21 -9.01
C GLY A 228 1.22 -42.72 -8.94
N PHE A 229 2.03 -43.54 -9.61
CA PHE A 229 1.88 -45.00 -9.63
C PHE A 229 3.17 -45.72 -10.03
N THR A 230 3.21 -47.03 -9.77
CA THR A 230 4.20 -48.00 -10.26
C THR A 230 3.51 -49.04 -11.16
N LEU A 231 4.28 -49.89 -11.86
CA LEU A 231 3.74 -51.05 -12.59
C LEU A 231 4.05 -52.36 -11.87
N GLU A 232 3.14 -53.32 -11.96
CA GLU A 232 3.30 -54.65 -11.35
C GLU A 232 4.42 -55.47 -12.01
N ASP A 233 4.54 -55.39 -13.34
CA ASP A 233 5.56 -56.12 -14.10
C ASP A 233 6.92 -55.43 -13.94
N ILE A 234 7.81 -56.04 -13.16
CA ILE A 234 9.15 -55.53 -12.86
C ILE A 234 9.98 -55.26 -14.13
N LYS A 235 9.86 -56.11 -15.17
CA LYS A 235 10.64 -55.95 -16.41
C LYS A 235 10.12 -54.75 -17.21
N LYS A 236 8.80 -54.65 -17.39
CA LYS A 236 8.17 -53.49 -18.05
C LYS A 236 8.41 -52.21 -17.26
N TYR A 237 8.36 -52.27 -15.93
CA TYR A 237 8.62 -51.12 -15.07
C TYR A 237 10.06 -50.62 -15.15
N ARG A 238 11.04 -51.52 -15.31
CA ARG A 238 12.44 -51.14 -15.52
C ARG A 238 12.62 -50.40 -16.87
N ALA A 239 11.96 -50.87 -17.92
CA ALA A 239 11.97 -50.20 -19.23
C ALA A 239 11.25 -48.84 -19.17
N LEU A 240 10.11 -48.76 -18.50
CA LEU A 240 9.35 -47.51 -18.32
C LEU A 240 10.17 -46.45 -17.56
N ARG A 241 10.88 -46.84 -16.49
CA ARG A 241 11.75 -45.91 -15.74
C ARG A 241 12.85 -45.29 -16.61
N ILE A 242 13.46 -46.07 -17.49
CA ILE A 242 14.45 -45.54 -18.46
C ILE A 242 13.79 -44.52 -19.41
N ALA A 243 12.57 -44.78 -19.87
CA ALA A 243 11.82 -43.82 -20.69
C ALA A 243 11.48 -42.55 -19.90
N TRP A 244 10.99 -42.69 -18.67
CA TRP A 244 10.69 -41.56 -17.77
C TRP A 244 11.91 -40.71 -17.46
N GLN A 245 13.09 -41.30 -17.22
CA GLN A 245 14.34 -40.56 -17.06
C GLN A 245 14.66 -39.70 -18.29
N LYS A 246 14.47 -40.23 -19.50
CA LYS A 246 14.68 -39.48 -20.75
C LYS A 246 13.71 -38.31 -20.87
N VAL A 247 12.42 -38.52 -20.57
CA VAL A 247 11.41 -37.45 -20.55
C VAL A 247 11.77 -36.38 -19.53
N CYS A 248 12.16 -36.78 -18.32
CA CYS A 248 12.54 -35.85 -17.25
C CYS A 248 13.75 -35.00 -17.67
N ARG A 249 14.79 -35.59 -18.27
CA ARG A 249 15.95 -34.85 -18.80
C ARG A 249 15.62 -33.96 -20.00
N ALA A 250 14.68 -34.37 -20.85
CA ALA A 250 14.26 -33.59 -22.00
C ALA A 250 13.45 -32.35 -21.61
N LEU A 251 12.62 -32.46 -20.56
CA LEU A 251 11.72 -31.39 -20.11
C LEU A 251 12.33 -30.50 -19.00
N GLY A 252 13.29 -31.03 -18.25
CA GLY A 252 13.96 -30.34 -17.16
C GLY A 252 14.97 -29.29 -17.64
N ARG A 253 15.00 -28.13 -16.99
CA ARG A 253 16.00 -27.08 -17.27
C ARG A 253 17.26 -27.33 -16.43
N ARG A 254 18.43 -27.15 -17.03
CA ARG A 254 19.72 -27.12 -16.33
C ARG A 254 20.14 -25.67 -16.08
N ASP A 255 20.47 -25.35 -14.83
CA ASP A 255 21.07 -24.06 -14.48
C ASP A 255 22.61 -24.20 -14.47
N LYS A 256 23.31 -23.18 -14.97
CA LYS A 256 24.78 -23.15 -14.95
C LYS A 256 25.33 -23.06 -13.52
N SER A 257 24.57 -22.45 -12.60
CA SER A 257 24.94 -22.35 -11.19
C SER A 257 24.76 -23.68 -10.45
N TYR A 258 23.95 -24.61 -10.98
CA TYR A 258 23.66 -25.91 -10.38
C TYR A 258 23.68 -27.02 -11.44
N PRO A 259 24.86 -27.38 -11.98
CA PRO A 259 24.99 -28.24 -13.16
C PRO A 259 24.49 -29.69 -12.94
N GLY A 260 24.32 -30.12 -11.69
CA GLY A 260 23.82 -31.45 -11.32
C GLY A 260 22.32 -31.52 -11.02
N GLN A 261 21.54 -30.47 -11.30
CA GLN A 261 20.11 -30.43 -11.00
C GLN A 261 19.26 -30.14 -12.24
N LEU A 262 18.07 -30.75 -12.28
CA LEU A 262 17.01 -30.44 -13.22
C LEU A 262 15.91 -29.64 -12.50
N PHE A 263 15.51 -28.53 -13.09
CA PHE A 263 14.45 -27.67 -12.57
C PHE A 263 13.17 -27.79 -13.40
N PHE A 264 12.04 -27.76 -12.69
CA PHE A 264 10.67 -27.74 -13.25
C PHE A 264 9.87 -26.61 -12.61
N SER A 265 9.01 -25.96 -13.40
CA SER A 265 8.11 -24.93 -12.91
C SER A 265 6.95 -25.55 -12.13
N SER A 266 6.68 -25.00 -10.95
CA SER A 266 5.61 -25.40 -10.05
C SER A 266 4.94 -24.14 -9.53
N PRO A 267 4.11 -23.45 -10.35
CA PRO A 267 3.39 -22.28 -9.89
C PRO A 267 2.39 -22.67 -8.81
N ASP A 268 2.32 -21.87 -7.77
CA ASP A 268 1.42 -22.09 -6.63
C ASP A 268 0.29 -21.05 -6.63
N ILE A 269 -0.88 -21.46 -6.16
CA ILE A 269 -2.02 -20.57 -5.93
C ILE A 269 -2.61 -20.87 -4.56
N MET A 270 -2.98 -19.80 -3.85
CA MET A 270 -3.78 -19.87 -2.63
C MET A 270 -5.17 -19.32 -2.94
N THR A 271 -6.21 -20.05 -2.56
CA THR A 271 -7.58 -19.56 -2.61
C THR A 271 -8.24 -19.78 -1.26
N THR A 272 -8.93 -18.77 -0.75
CA THR A 272 -9.66 -18.84 0.52
C THR A 272 -11.15 -18.71 0.28
N PHE A 273 -11.92 -19.43 1.10
CA PHE A 273 -13.38 -19.45 1.04
C PHE A 273 -13.94 -19.29 2.44
N THR A 274 -15.05 -18.58 2.54
CA THR A 274 -15.87 -18.55 3.75
C THR A 274 -17.19 -19.26 3.44
N ARG A 275 -18.06 -19.43 4.45
CA ARG A 275 -19.41 -19.95 4.25
C ARG A 275 -20.22 -19.22 3.16
N HIS A 276 -19.86 -17.98 2.85
CA HIS A 276 -20.52 -17.13 1.86
C HIS A 276 -20.09 -17.45 0.41
N ALA A 277 -19.15 -18.37 0.21
CA ALA A 277 -18.66 -18.76 -1.11
C ALA A 277 -19.75 -19.27 -2.06
N THR A 278 -20.88 -19.75 -1.53
CA THR A 278 -22.04 -20.24 -2.28
C THR A 278 -23.05 -19.15 -2.64
N GLY A 279 -22.80 -17.88 -2.30
CA GLY A 279 -23.73 -16.77 -2.51
C GLY A 279 -23.87 -16.27 -3.95
N LEU A 280 -23.13 -16.86 -4.91
CA LEU A 280 -23.14 -16.41 -6.31
C LEU A 280 -24.51 -16.49 -7.02
N PRO A 281 -25.33 -17.54 -6.83
CA PRO A 281 -26.65 -17.62 -7.48
C PRO A 281 -27.56 -16.43 -7.14
N GLU A 282 -27.46 -15.88 -5.92
CA GLU A 282 -28.22 -14.68 -5.52
C GLU A 282 -27.91 -13.48 -6.42
N LEU A 283 -26.63 -13.26 -6.72
CA LEU A 283 -26.19 -12.18 -7.61
C LEU A 283 -26.63 -12.47 -9.05
N MET A 284 -26.49 -13.71 -9.52
CA MET A 284 -26.84 -14.08 -10.89
C MET A 284 -28.31 -13.81 -11.23
N ILE A 285 -29.23 -13.97 -10.26
CA ILE A 285 -30.66 -13.68 -10.44
C ILE A 285 -30.92 -12.19 -10.66
N GLN A 286 -30.11 -11.32 -10.04
CA GLN A 286 -30.27 -9.86 -10.10
C GLN A 286 -29.59 -9.24 -11.33
N MET A 287 -28.72 -9.99 -12.01
CA MET A 287 -27.88 -9.48 -13.08
C MET A 287 -28.43 -9.82 -14.47
N PRO A 288 -28.31 -8.89 -15.45
CA PRO A 288 -28.73 -9.17 -16.81
C PRO A 288 -27.87 -10.29 -17.43
N LEU A 289 -28.49 -11.13 -18.27
CA LEU A 289 -27.77 -12.16 -19.03
C LEU A 289 -26.69 -11.53 -19.93
N LEU A 290 -25.52 -12.15 -19.93
CA LEU A 290 -24.36 -11.67 -20.67
C LEU A 290 -24.49 -12.01 -22.16
N GLU A 291 -24.70 -11.01 -23.01
CA GLU A 291 -24.54 -11.11 -24.46
C GLU A 291 -23.21 -10.49 -24.88
N GLY A 292 -22.37 -11.26 -25.60
CA GLY A 292 -21.14 -10.76 -26.25
C GLY A 292 -20.11 -10.15 -25.29
N ALA A 293 -19.48 -10.97 -24.44
CA ALA A 293 -18.46 -10.53 -23.47
C ALA A 293 -17.31 -9.74 -24.11
N ARG A 294 -16.86 -8.64 -23.47
CA ARG A 294 -15.71 -7.88 -23.95
C ARG A 294 -14.44 -8.74 -23.92
N VAL A 295 -13.69 -8.73 -25.02
CA VAL A 295 -12.42 -9.46 -25.14
C VAL A 295 -11.36 -8.76 -24.31
N VAL A 296 -10.93 -9.39 -23.23
CA VAL A 296 -9.74 -8.97 -22.47
C VAL A 296 -8.50 -9.21 -23.32
N LYS A 297 -7.66 -8.18 -23.45
CA LYS A 297 -6.46 -8.23 -24.28
C LYS A 297 -5.22 -8.68 -23.52
N ASN A 298 -5.20 -8.50 -22.20
CA ASN A 298 -4.09 -8.91 -21.38
C ASN A 298 -4.05 -10.43 -21.22
N ARG A 299 -2.94 -11.06 -21.61
CA ARG A 299 -2.78 -12.52 -21.56
C ARG A 299 -2.93 -13.11 -20.16
N GLU A 300 -2.31 -12.50 -19.16
CA GLU A 300 -2.35 -12.98 -17.77
C GLU A 300 -3.80 -13.03 -17.26
N ALA A 301 -4.55 -11.95 -17.47
CA ALA A 301 -5.97 -11.90 -17.14
C ALA A 301 -6.83 -12.89 -17.96
N VAL A 302 -6.48 -13.19 -19.21
CA VAL A 302 -7.18 -14.20 -20.02
C VAL A 302 -6.98 -15.61 -19.47
N SER A 303 -5.80 -15.91 -18.90
CA SER A 303 -5.53 -17.22 -18.29
C SER A 303 -6.29 -17.46 -16.98
N HIS A 304 -6.80 -16.40 -16.34
CA HIS A 304 -7.60 -16.50 -15.13
C HIS A 304 -9.07 -16.78 -15.44
N HIS A 305 -9.65 -17.73 -14.71
CA HIS A 305 -11.06 -18.12 -14.81
C HIS A 305 -11.87 -17.46 -13.67
N PRO A 306 -12.57 -16.33 -13.91
CA PRO A 306 -13.41 -15.71 -12.89
C PRO A 306 -14.55 -16.63 -12.46
N ALA A 307 -15.10 -16.42 -11.26
CA ALA A 307 -16.28 -17.16 -10.81
C ALA A 307 -17.50 -16.81 -11.68
N PHE A 308 -17.64 -15.52 -12.01
CA PHE A 308 -18.69 -15.00 -12.87
C PHE A 308 -18.29 -13.64 -13.45
N ILE A 309 -18.80 -13.29 -14.63
CA ILE A 309 -18.62 -11.96 -15.23
C ILE A 309 -19.99 -11.29 -15.29
N VAL A 310 -20.13 -10.21 -14.52
CA VAL A 310 -21.31 -9.34 -14.52
C VAL A 310 -21.08 -8.23 -15.53
N ARG A 311 -22.08 -7.90 -16.34
CA ARG A 311 -22.08 -6.70 -17.19
C ARG A 311 -23.22 -5.76 -16.77
N PRO A 312 -22.98 -4.86 -15.81
CA PRO A 312 -23.99 -3.91 -15.35
C PRO A 312 -24.46 -3.02 -16.50
N LYS A 313 -25.78 -2.89 -16.70
CA LYS A 313 -26.38 -1.98 -17.70
C LYS A 313 -26.95 -0.68 -17.12
N GLU A 314 -27.01 -0.59 -15.80
CA GLU A 314 -27.59 0.52 -15.05
C GLU A 314 -26.83 0.67 -13.73
N ILE A 315 -26.81 1.88 -13.15
CA ILE A 315 -26.06 2.17 -11.92
C ILE A 315 -26.50 1.25 -10.77
N ARG A 316 -27.79 0.94 -10.67
CA ARG A 316 -28.33 0.03 -9.63
C ARG A 316 -27.64 -1.34 -9.64
N HIS A 317 -27.31 -1.87 -10.82
CA HIS A 317 -26.65 -3.17 -10.93
C HIS A 317 -25.23 -3.13 -10.34
N ILE A 318 -24.54 -1.98 -10.43
CA ILE A 318 -23.24 -1.78 -9.80
C ILE A 318 -23.40 -1.73 -8.27
N GLN A 319 -24.40 -1.01 -7.78
CA GLN A 319 -24.72 -0.95 -6.35
C GLN A 319 -25.04 -2.35 -5.80
N ASP A 320 -25.83 -3.15 -6.52
CA ASP A 320 -26.16 -4.52 -6.14
C ASP A 320 -24.90 -5.40 -6.07
N CYS A 321 -23.96 -5.27 -7.01
CA CYS A 321 -22.66 -5.95 -6.94
C CYS A 321 -21.88 -5.56 -5.68
N VAL A 322 -21.82 -4.27 -5.34
CA VAL A 322 -21.11 -3.77 -4.15
C VAL A 322 -21.79 -4.25 -2.87
N GLN A 323 -23.12 -4.15 -2.78
CA GLN A 323 -23.88 -4.63 -1.62
C GLN A 323 -23.74 -6.13 -1.41
N TRP A 324 -23.75 -6.89 -2.51
CA TRP A 324 -23.49 -8.33 -2.47
C TRP A 324 -22.05 -8.61 -2.00
N ALA A 325 -21.06 -7.90 -2.51
CA ALA A 325 -19.66 -8.04 -2.10
C ALA A 325 -19.45 -7.71 -0.61
N LEU A 326 -20.08 -6.65 -0.10
CA LEU A 326 -20.05 -6.26 1.31
C LEU A 326 -20.72 -7.32 2.21
N ARG A 327 -21.92 -7.78 1.83
CA ARG A 327 -22.67 -8.80 2.58
C ARG A 327 -21.91 -10.11 2.71
N HIS A 328 -21.31 -10.55 1.59
CA HIS A 328 -20.60 -11.83 1.51
C HIS A 328 -19.10 -11.72 1.82
N ARG A 329 -18.60 -10.50 2.04
CA ARG A 329 -17.18 -10.15 2.28
C ARG A 329 -16.26 -10.73 1.22
N VAL A 330 -16.54 -10.47 -0.05
CA VAL A 330 -15.73 -10.92 -1.19
C VAL A 330 -15.21 -9.74 -1.99
N GLY A 331 -14.06 -9.90 -2.64
CA GLY A 331 -13.53 -8.89 -3.54
C GLY A 331 -14.15 -8.96 -4.94
N LEU A 332 -14.07 -7.85 -5.67
CA LEU A 332 -14.49 -7.69 -7.06
C LEU A 332 -13.29 -7.28 -7.93
N THR A 333 -13.31 -7.66 -9.20
CA THR A 333 -12.41 -7.08 -10.22
C THR A 333 -13.20 -6.19 -11.16
N ILE A 334 -12.61 -5.10 -11.63
CA ILE A 334 -13.27 -4.16 -12.55
C ILE A 334 -12.59 -4.22 -13.92
N THR A 335 -13.39 -4.30 -14.98
CA THR A 335 -12.93 -4.31 -16.37
C THR A 335 -13.52 -3.12 -17.13
N GLY A 336 -12.66 -2.17 -17.50
CA GLY A 336 -12.97 -1.14 -18.50
C GLY A 336 -12.49 -1.57 -19.89
N GLY A 337 -11.32 -1.11 -20.31
CA GLY A 337 -10.71 -1.46 -21.61
C GLY A 337 -10.07 -2.85 -21.72
N GLY A 338 -9.99 -3.64 -20.65
CA GLY A 338 -9.47 -5.02 -20.69
C GLY A 338 -7.96 -5.16 -20.95
N HIS A 339 -7.15 -4.13 -20.67
CA HIS A 339 -5.71 -4.12 -20.93
C HIS A 339 -4.82 -4.48 -19.71
N SER A 340 -5.38 -4.50 -18.50
CA SER A 340 -4.64 -4.78 -17.27
C SER A 340 -4.67 -6.26 -16.89
N GLY A 341 -3.62 -6.74 -16.22
CA GLY A 341 -3.61 -8.07 -15.59
C GLY A 341 -4.62 -8.18 -14.43
N HIS A 342 -5.06 -7.04 -13.89
CA HIS A 342 -6.01 -6.96 -12.77
C HIS A 342 -7.48 -7.16 -13.17
N CYS A 343 -7.81 -7.20 -14.47
CA CYS A 343 -9.20 -7.27 -14.94
C CYS A 343 -9.92 -8.55 -14.52
N ARG A 344 -9.20 -9.68 -14.37
CA ARG A 344 -9.76 -10.99 -14.02
C ARG A 344 -8.86 -11.73 -13.06
N TRP A 345 -9.48 -12.45 -12.14
CA TRP A 345 -8.82 -13.28 -11.14
C TRP A 345 -9.55 -14.62 -10.96
N PRO A 346 -8.84 -15.71 -10.61
CA PRO A 346 -9.46 -17.02 -10.44
C PRO A 346 -10.50 -17.03 -9.31
N ASN A 347 -11.72 -17.50 -9.61
CA ASN A 347 -12.86 -17.60 -8.68
C ASN A 347 -13.31 -16.25 -8.06
N VAL A 348 -13.00 -15.12 -8.70
CA VAL A 348 -13.48 -13.78 -8.32
C VAL A 348 -14.58 -13.33 -9.28
N VAL A 349 -15.53 -12.53 -8.80
CA VAL A 349 -16.54 -11.89 -9.67
C VAL A 349 -15.92 -10.68 -10.39
N ALA A 350 -16.02 -10.66 -11.71
CA ALA A 350 -15.56 -9.56 -12.54
C ALA A 350 -16.73 -8.67 -13.00
N VAL A 351 -16.61 -7.37 -12.78
CA VAL A 351 -17.58 -6.35 -13.20
C VAL A 351 -17.07 -5.71 -14.50
N ASP A 352 -17.74 -6.01 -15.61
CA ASP A 352 -17.46 -5.50 -16.94
C ASP A 352 -18.26 -4.23 -17.22
N MET A 353 -17.56 -3.10 -17.26
CA MET A 353 -18.14 -1.77 -17.46
C MET A 353 -18.42 -1.44 -18.93
N SER A 354 -18.26 -2.38 -19.86
CA SER A 354 -18.42 -2.15 -21.31
C SER A 354 -19.82 -1.79 -21.79
N ALA A 355 -20.84 -1.85 -20.93
CA ALA A 355 -22.18 -1.30 -21.23
C ALA A 355 -22.29 0.20 -20.93
N PHE A 356 -21.40 0.75 -20.11
CA PHE A 356 -21.26 2.18 -19.84
C PHE A 356 -20.24 2.76 -20.82
N ALA A 357 -20.64 2.96 -22.08
CA ALA A 357 -19.75 3.34 -23.18
C ALA A 357 -20.18 4.62 -23.91
N GLU A 358 -21.01 5.46 -23.30
CA GLU A 358 -21.45 6.73 -23.86
C GLU A 358 -20.43 7.87 -23.65
N VAL A 359 -20.35 8.76 -24.64
CA VAL A 359 -19.58 10.00 -24.59
C VAL A 359 -20.55 11.17 -24.81
N HIS A 360 -20.47 12.19 -23.97
CA HIS A 360 -21.28 13.40 -24.09
C HIS A 360 -20.38 14.63 -24.17
N ILE A 361 -20.71 15.53 -25.09
CA ILE A 361 -19.91 16.72 -25.38
C ILE A 361 -20.70 17.96 -24.94
N LEU A 362 -20.09 18.77 -24.09
CA LEU A 362 -20.64 20.04 -23.63
C LEU A 362 -19.78 21.18 -24.14
N THR A 363 -20.33 21.96 -25.06
CA THR A 363 -19.70 23.19 -25.57
C THR A 363 -20.08 24.38 -24.70
N ALA A 364 -19.24 25.42 -24.71
CA ALA A 364 -19.35 26.59 -23.83
C ALA A 364 -20.71 27.34 -23.89
N GLY A 365 -21.57 27.05 -24.88
CA GLY A 365 -22.92 27.63 -25.02
C GLY A 365 -24.06 26.83 -24.39
N HIS A 366 -23.80 25.68 -23.76
CA HIS A 366 -24.85 24.81 -23.16
C HIS A 366 -24.77 24.71 -21.63
N CYS A 367 -23.80 25.38 -21.00
CA CYS A 367 -23.71 25.49 -19.55
C CYS A 367 -24.71 26.57 -19.08
N GLY A 368 -25.83 26.14 -18.49
CA GLY A 368 -26.86 27.04 -17.94
C GLY A 368 -26.31 28.01 -16.89
N GLU A 369 -27.02 29.13 -16.75
CA GLU A 369 -26.74 30.26 -15.84
C GLU A 369 -26.42 29.78 -14.40
N GLY A 370 -25.14 29.78 -14.02
CA GLY A 370 -24.73 29.43 -12.65
C GLY A 370 -23.23 29.14 -12.44
N SER A 371 -22.47 28.81 -13.49
CA SER A 371 -21.02 28.59 -13.39
C SER A 371 -20.23 29.81 -13.87
N GLY A 372 -19.20 30.20 -13.11
CA GLY A 372 -18.39 31.38 -13.36
C GLY A 372 -17.78 31.43 -14.77
N SER A 373 -17.40 32.64 -15.16
CA SER A 373 -16.90 33.11 -16.48
C SER A 373 -15.73 32.36 -17.15
N ASP A 374 -15.34 31.17 -16.67
CA ASP A 374 -14.09 30.48 -17.05
C ASP A 374 -14.28 29.01 -17.52
N SER A 375 -15.51 28.57 -17.78
CA SER A 375 -15.80 27.17 -18.10
C SER A 375 -15.60 26.86 -19.59
N GLY A 376 -14.40 26.41 -19.96
CA GLY A 376 -14.10 25.83 -21.28
C GLY A 376 -14.92 24.55 -21.58
N PRO A 377 -14.80 23.98 -22.80
CA PRO A 377 -15.58 22.80 -23.20
C PRO A 377 -15.26 21.58 -22.33
N LEU A 378 -16.27 20.75 -22.09
CA LEU A 378 -16.17 19.53 -21.29
C LEU A 378 -16.58 18.30 -22.12
N ILE A 379 -15.94 17.17 -21.84
CA ILE A 379 -16.32 15.86 -22.40
C ILE A 379 -16.58 14.91 -21.23
N ILE A 380 -17.78 14.37 -21.16
CA ILE A 380 -18.16 13.35 -20.19
C ILE A 380 -17.98 12.01 -20.87
N ALA A 381 -17.19 11.12 -20.29
CA ALA A 381 -16.96 9.78 -20.83
C ALA A 381 -17.26 8.73 -19.76
N GLU A 382 -18.04 7.73 -20.13
CA GLU A 382 -18.31 6.59 -19.28
C GLU A 382 -17.11 5.63 -19.17
N ALA A 383 -17.04 4.85 -18.10
CA ALA A 383 -15.85 4.05 -17.76
C ALA A 383 -15.55 2.89 -18.74
N GLY A 384 -16.54 2.47 -19.53
CA GLY A 384 -16.41 1.48 -20.60
C GLY A 384 -15.86 2.04 -21.91
N CYS A 385 -15.86 3.37 -22.09
CA CYS A 385 -15.31 4.02 -23.28
C CYS A 385 -13.81 3.72 -23.43
N THR A 386 -13.40 3.51 -24.67
CA THR A 386 -12.01 3.43 -25.05
C THR A 386 -11.49 4.79 -25.52
N THR A 387 -10.17 4.96 -25.55
CA THR A 387 -9.54 6.17 -26.08
C THR A 387 -10.00 6.47 -27.51
N GLY A 388 -10.18 5.42 -28.32
CA GLY A 388 -10.68 5.55 -29.69
C GLY A 388 -12.06 6.19 -29.71
N ASP A 389 -13.00 5.65 -28.92
CA ASP A 389 -14.38 6.14 -28.84
C ASP A 389 -14.40 7.64 -28.51
N ILE A 390 -13.69 8.03 -27.44
CA ILE A 390 -13.65 9.43 -26.97
C ILE A 390 -13.00 10.37 -28.00
N ILE A 391 -11.88 9.96 -28.61
CA ILE A 391 -11.16 10.82 -29.57
C ILE A 391 -11.93 10.94 -30.88
N HIS A 392 -12.58 9.88 -31.35
CA HIS A 392 -13.41 9.94 -32.56
C HIS A 392 -14.56 10.94 -32.37
N GLU A 393 -15.35 10.81 -31.31
CA GLU A 393 -16.48 11.72 -31.07
C GLU A 393 -16.04 13.16 -30.78
N ALA A 394 -15.00 13.35 -29.96
CA ALA A 394 -14.48 14.69 -29.68
C ALA A 394 -14.00 15.40 -30.95
N MET A 395 -13.37 14.68 -31.88
CA MET A 395 -12.84 15.27 -33.10
C MET A 395 -13.92 15.71 -34.09
N GLU A 396 -15.09 15.09 -34.09
CA GLU A 396 -16.22 15.50 -34.96
C GLU A 396 -16.65 16.95 -34.70
N VAL A 397 -16.45 17.44 -33.47
CA VAL A 397 -16.73 18.82 -33.06
C VAL A 397 -15.48 19.69 -32.94
N GLY A 398 -14.32 19.21 -33.40
CA GLY A 398 -13.05 19.94 -33.34
C GLY A 398 -12.43 20.02 -31.94
N LEU A 399 -12.73 19.08 -31.05
CA LEU A 399 -12.19 18.98 -29.69
C LEU A 399 -11.32 17.73 -29.51
N THR A 400 -10.59 17.67 -28.39
CA THR A 400 -9.76 16.54 -27.98
C THR A 400 -9.51 16.53 -26.47
N VAL A 401 -9.00 15.41 -25.96
CA VAL A 401 -8.59 15.18 -24.56
C VAL A 401 -7.20 14.52 -24.59
N PRO A 402 -6.27 14.84 -23.66
CA PRO A 402 -4.93 14.24 -23.64
C PRO A 402 -4.95 12.77 -23.15
N LEU A 403 -5.52 11.87 -23.95
CA LEU A 403 -5.61 10.43 -23.69
C LEU A 403 -4.37 9.65 -24.19
N GLY A 404 -4.34 8.34 -23.92
CA GLY A 404 -3.24 7.46 -24.32
C GLY A 404 -3.13 7.24 -25.84
N SER A 405 -1.98 6.74 -26.30
CA SER A 405 -1.70 6.53 -27.74
C SER A 405 -2.37 5.30 -28.37
N ARG A 406 -3.04 4.46 -27.58
CA ARG A 406 -3.66 3.21 -28.06
C ARG A 406 -5.19 3.33 -28.05
N PRO A 407 -5.87 3.16 -29.19
CA PRO A 407 -7.31 3.41 -29.29
C PRO A 407 -8.14 2.46 -28.43
N SER A 408 -7.73 1.19 -28.28
CA SER A 408 -8.53 0.21 -27.52
C SER A 408 -8.40 0.27 -26.00
N VAL A 409 -7.56 1.16 -25.46
CA VAL A 409 -7.33 1.27 -24.01
C VAL A 409 -8.48 2.07 -23.39
N GLY A 410 -8.93 1.71 -22.18
CA GLY A 410 -10.06 2.37 -21.48
C GLY A 410 -9.69 2.96 -20.13
N ALA A 411 -10.70 3.15 -19.27
CA ALA A 411 -10.61 3.91 -18.00
C ALA A 411 -9.43 3.61 -17.08
N GLY A 412 -9.01 2.35 -17.00
CA GLY A 412 -7.85 1.97 -16.18
C GLY A 412 -6.59 2.81 -16.47
N LEU A 413 -6.37 3.24 -17.73
CA LEU A 413 -5.22 4.06 -18.07
C LEU A 413 -5.36 5.51 -17.59
N TRP A 414 -6.47 6.18 -17.93
CA TRP A 414 -6.62 7.60 -17.67
C TRP A 414 -6.96 7.93 -16.22
N LEU A 415 -7.41 6.95 -15.43
CA LEU A 415 -7.48 7.03 -13.95
C LEU A 415 -6.12 6.77 -13.27
N GLN A 416 -5.13 6.23 -13.97
CA GLN A 416 -3.80 5.91 -13.41
C GLN A 416 -2.70 6.85 -13.91
N GLY A 417 -3.06 8.01 -14.46
CA GLY A 417 -2.15 8.93 -15.12
C GLY A 417 -2.58 9.14 -16.56
N GLY A 418 -2.14 8.25 -17.45
CA GLY A 418 -2.42 8.33 -18.88
C GLY A 418 -1.36 9.15 -19.61
N ILE A 419 -0.42 8.44 -20.23
CA ILE A 419 0.68 9.01 -21.03
C ILE A 419 0.32 8.83 -22.51
N GLY A 420 0.33 9.93 -23.26
CA GLY A 420 0.05 9.97 -24.70
C GLY A 420 0.68 11.18 -25.38
N HIS A 421 0.41 11.34 -26.68
CA HIS A 421 1.09 12.34 -27.53
C HIS A 421 0.83 13.80 -27.13
N LEU A 422 -0.29 14.08 -26.47
CA LEU A 422 -0.64 15.42 -25.99
C LEU A 422 -0.18 15.70 -24.56
N ALA A 423 0.44 14.73 -23.88
CA ALA A 423 0.73 14.85 -22.46
C ALA A 423 1.72 15.98 -22.15
N ARG A 424 2.67 16.26 -23.06
CA ARG A 424 3.64 17.36 -22.90
C ARG A 424 3.00 18.75 -23.01
N LEU A 425 1.88 18.86 -23.73
CA LEU A 425 1.18 20.12 -23.95
C LEU A 425 0.12 20.39 -22.88
N TYR A 426 -0.66 19.37 -22.51
CA TYR A 426 -1.83 19.52 -21.62
C TYR A 426 -1.73 18.78 -20.27
N GLY A 427 -0.63 18.07 -20.01
CA GLY A 427 -0.50 17.21 -18.84
C GLY A 427 -1.04 15.79 -19.10
N LEU A 428 -0.97 14.93 -18.08
CA LEU A 428 -1.46 13.55 -18.17
C LEU A 428 -2.98 13.50 -18.37
N SER A 429 -3.52 12.37 -18.80
CA SER A 429 -4.98 12.21 -18.94
C SER A 429 -5.73 12.51 -17.64
N CYS A 430 -5.18 12.08 -16.50
CA CYS A 430 -5.74 12.35 -15.19
C CYS A 430 -5.71 13.84 -14.80
N ASP A 431 -4.85 14.64 -15.43
CA ASP A 431 -4.77 16.09 -15.19
C ASP A 431 -5.96 16.83 -15.80
N ALA A 432 -6.57 16.25 -16.84
CA ALA A 432 -7.76 16.78 -17.47
C ALA A 432 -9.06 16.37 -16.75
N ILE A 433 -9.03 15.44 -15.78
CA ILE A 433 -10.22 15.03 -15.04
C ILE A 433 -10.61 16.13 -14.04
N VAL A 434 -11.80 16.69 -14.20
CA VAL A 434 -12.35 17.76 -13.34
C VAL A 434 -13.50 17.31 -12.45
N GLY A 435 -14.12 16.17 -12.77
CA GLY A 435 -15.19 15.58 -11.96
C GLY A 435 -15.44 14.11 -12.31
N ALA A 436 -16.20 13.41 -11.47
CA ALA A 436 -16.55 12.01 -11.70
C ALA A 436 -17.83 11.59 -10.97
N VAL A 437 -18.46 10.53 -11.49
CA VAL A 437 -19.51 9.77 -10.82
C VAL A 437 -18.93 8.43 -10.37
N ILE A 438 -19.03 8.13 -9.08
CA ILE A 438 -18.40 6.95 -8.46
C ILE A 438 -19.40 6.24 -7.56
N ILE A 439 -19.37 4.90 -7.56
CA ILE A 439 -20.05 4.10 -6.54
C ILE A 439 -19.07 3.80 -5.41
N SER A 440 -19.42 4.27 -4.20
CA SER A 440 -18.66 3.97 -2.98
C SER A 440 -18.70 2.48 -2.72
N VAL A 441 -17.54 1.88 -2.46
CA VAL A 441 -17.44 0.47 -2.06
C VAL A 441 -17.54 0.27 -0.55
N GLU A 442 -17.56 1.35 0.23
CA GLU A 442 -17.85 1.32 1.66
C GLU A 442 -19.32 0.95 1.92
N ASN A 443 -20.24 1.55 1.16
CA ASN A 443 -21.67 1.49 1.46
C ASN A 443 -22.59 1.46 0.22
N GLY A 444 -22.05 1.43 -1.01
CA GLY A 444 -22.82 1.39 -2.25
C GLY A 444 -23.51 2.70 -2.65
N GLN A 445 -23.22 3.83 -2.01
CA GLN A 445 -23.79 5.13 -2.38
C GLN A 445 -23.22 5.67 -3.70
N ILE A 446 -24.04 6.46 -4.41
CA ILE A 446 -23.64 7.17 -5.62
C ILE A 446 -23.04 8.51 -5.22
N LEU A 447 -21.79 8.74 -5.58
CA LEU A 447 -21.04 9.94 -5.28
C LEU A 447 -20.81 10.75 -6.55
N CYS A 448 -21.15 12.04 -6.50
CA CYS A 448 -20.68 13.03 -7.46
C CYS A 448 -19.55 13.81 -6.82
N ILE A 449 -18.38 13.83 -7.46
CA ILE A 449 -17.20 14.54 -6.95
C ILE A 449 -16.65 15.51 -7.98
N GLY A 450 -16.22 16.68 -7.51
CA GLY A 450 -15.68 17.72 -8.38
C GLY A 450 -16.74 18.32 -9.31
N HIS A 451 -16.29 18.80 -10.47
CA HIS A 451 -17.18 19.45 -11.44
C HIS A 451 -17.90 18.42 -12.31
N VAL A 452 -19.08 17.99 -11.85
CA VAL A 452 -20.04 17.25 -12.66
C VAL A 452 -21.18 18.20 -13.06
N PRO A 453 -21.60 18.24 -14.34
CA PRO A 453 -22.72 19.08 -14.77
C PRO A 453 -24.06 18.56 -14.22
N VAL A 454 -24.92 19.46 -13.73
CA VAL A 454 -26.17 19.14 -13.03
C VAL A 454 -27.09 18.19 -13.81
N HIS A 455 -27.20 18.36 -15.13
CA HIS A 455 -28.02 17.50 -16.00
C HIS A 455 -27.49 16.06 -16.14
N HIS A 456 -26.24 15.83 -15.77
CA HIS A 456 -25.58 14.52 -15.79
C HIS A 456 -25.39 13.94 -14.38
N HIS A 457 -25.99 14.53 -13.35
CA HIS A 457 -26.01 13.96 -12.00
C HIS A 457 -27.02 12.81 -11.94
N PRO A 458 -26.61 11.59 -11.54
CA PRO A 458 -27.56 10.52 -11.31
C PRO A 458 -28.55 10.87 -10.21
N ALA A 459 -29.77 10.33 -10.30
CA ALA A 459 -30.75 10.44 -9.23
C ALA A 459 -30.18 9.83 -7.93
N SER A 460 -30.39 10.51 -6.80
CA SER A 460 -29.88 10.11 -5.48
C SER A 460 -28.35 10.20 -5.30
N ALA A 461 -27.63 10.82 -6.23
CA ALA A 461 -26.21 11.10 -6.03
C ALA A 461 -26.01 12.16 -4.94
N ILE A 462 -25.01 11.96 -4.09
CA ILE A 462 -24.61 12.89 -3.04
C ILE A 462 -23.23 13.45 -3.33
N CYS A 463 -22.98 14.68 -2.90
CA CYS A 463 -21.64 15.26 -2.86
C CYS A 463 -21.04 15.03 -1.47
N PRO A 464 -20.00 14.18 -1.33
CA PRO A 464 -19.41 13.89 -0.04
C PRO A 464 -18.49 15.03 0.43
N THR A 465 -18.34 15.21 1.74
CA THR A 465 -17.50 16.28 2.32
C THR A 465 -16.01 16.16 1.97
N ASN A 466 -15.55 14.95 1.61
CA ASN A 466 -14.20 14.66 1.18
C ASN A 466 -14.06 14.54 -0.35
N GLU A 467 -14.97 15.13 -1.14
CA GLU A 467 -14.96 15.02 -2.61
C GLU A 467 -13.62 15.38 -3.26
N THR A 468 -12.92 16.38 -2.71
CA THR A 468 -11.61 16.83 -3.20
C THR A 468 -10.54 15.76 -3.02
N GLU A 469 -10.56 15.04 -1.89
CA GLU A 469 -9.64 13.93 -1.64
C GLU A 469 -9.91 12.75 -2.57
N LEU A 470 -11.19 12.42 -2.79
CA LEU A 470 -11.57 11.33 -3.69
C LEU A 470 -11.22 11.66 -5.15
N LEU A 471 -11.44 12.90 -5.58
CA LEU A 471 -11.07 13.38 -6.91
C LEU A 471 -9.56 13.34 -7.10
N TRP A 472 -8.80 13.80 -6.11
CA TRP A 472 -7.35 13.70 -6.08
C TRP A 472 -6.88 12.24 -6.20
N ALA A 473 -7.53 11.31 -5.50
CA ALA A 473 -7.16 9.91 -5.45
C ALA A 473 -7.36 9.19 -6.79
N ILE A 474 -8.51 9.40 -7.46
CA ILE A 474 -8.75 8.81 -8.78
C ILE A 474 -7.88 9.41 -9.89
N ARG A 475 -7.24 10.56 -9.65
CA ARG A 475 -6.28 11.17 -10.57
C ARG A 475 -4.88 10.55 -10.44
N GLY A 476 -4.76 9.23 -10.57
CA GLY A 476 -3.47 8.55 -10.61
C GLY A 476 -3.41 7.19 -9.91
N ALA A 477 -4.33 6.91 -8.97
CA ALA A 477 -4.40 5.63 -8.28
C ALA A 477 -5.51 4.70 -8.80
N GLY A 478 -6.16 5.05 -9.92
CA GLY A 478 -7.07 4.15 -10.62
C GLY A 478 -8.35 3.90 -9.86
N THR A 479 -8.89 2.69 -10.01
CA THR A 479 -10.14 2.23 -9.40
C THR A 479 -9.91 1.70 -7.98
N ASN A 480 -9.02 2.30 -7.18
CA ASN A 480 -8.70 1.79 -5.84
C ASN A 480 -9.74 2.18 -4.78
N PHE A 481 -10.55 3.21 -5.02
CA PHE A 481 -11.38 3.87 -4.01
C PHE A 481 -12.89 3.88 -4.32
N GLY A 482 -13.29 3.16 -5.37
CA GLY A 482 -14.68 3.11 -5.82
C GLY A 482 -14.79 2.59 -7.24
N ILE A 483 -16.02 2.25 -7.65
CA ILE A 483 -16.31 1.87 -9.04
C ILE A 483 -16.70 3.13 -9.79
N VAL A 484 -15.80 3.63 -10.65
CA VAL A 484 -16.05 4.81 -11.49
C VAL A 484 -17.07 4.47 -12.57
N VAL A 485 -18.14 5.25 -12.67
CA VAL A 485 -19.19 5.13 -13.68
C VAL A 485 -18.87 6.00 -14.88
N SER A 486 -18.56 7.28 -14.63
CA SER A 486 -18.17 8.25 -15.65
C SER A 486 -17.21 9.29 -15.09
N VAL A 487 -16.47 9.95 -15.98
CA VAL A 487 -15.67 11.14 -15.64
C VAL A 487 -15.98 12.30 -16.55
N VAL A 488 -15.66 13.49 -16.06
CA VAL A 488 -15.72 14.74 -16.80
C VAL A 488 -14.30 15.20 -17.07
N PHE A 489 -13.96 15.30 -18.35
CA PHE A 489 -12.71 15.85 -18.83
C PHE A 489 -12.86 17.31 -19.23
N LYS A 490 -11.86 18.12 -18.89
CA LYS A 490 -11.57 19.36 -19.59
C LYS A 490 -11.13 19.02 -21.02
N ALA A 491 -11.82 19.60 -22.01
CA ALA A 491 -11.53 19.41 -23.42
C ALA A 491 -10.68 20.56 -23.98
N TYR A 492 -9.99 20.29 -25.08
CA TYR A 492 -9.09 21.21 -25.76
C TYR A 492 -9.39 21.24 -27.26
N PRO A 493 -9.02 22.31 -28.00
CA PRO A 493 -9.13 22.31 -29.46
C PRO A 493 -8.32 21.16 -30.09
N ALA A 494 -8.92 20.47 -31.06
CA ALA A 494 -8.22 19.43 -31.82
C ALA A 494 -7.08 20.04 -32.66
N LEU A 495 -5.95 19.36 -32.70
CA LEU A 495 -4.76 19.78 -33.43
C LEU A 495 -4.34 18.72 -34.45
N THR A 496 -3.87 19.16 -35.61
CA THR A 496 -3.12 18.30 -36.55
C THR A 496 -1.66 18.23 -36.13
N LYS A 497 -1.05 17.05 -36.26
CA LYS A 497 0.36 16.79 -35.95
C LYS A 497 1.11 16.28 -37.18
N SER A 498 2.31 16.78 -37.39
CA SER A 498 3.29 16.20 -38.29
C SER A 498 4.08 15.13 -37.54
N VAL A 499 4.13 13.92 -38.10
CA VAL A 499 4.89 12.77 -37.59
C VAL A 499 6.03 12.48 -38.56
N ARG A 500 7.27 12.56 -38.09
CA ARG A 500 8.48 12.32 -38.87
C ARG A 500 9.31 11.20 -38.24
N ASN A 501 9.78 10.25 -39.04
CA ASN A 501 10.51 9.08 -38.56
C ASN A 501 11.92 8.98 -39.16
N TRP A 502 12.85 8.51 -38.33
CA TRP A 502 14.21 8.11 -38.72
C TRP A 502 14.51 6.72 -38.17
N VAL A 503 15.16 5.86 -38.96
CA VAL A 503 15.56 4.50 -38.57
C VAL A 503 17.04 4.31 -38.81
N ILE A 504 17.79 4.06 -37.74
CA ILE A 504 19.25 4.07 -37.75
C ILE A 504 19.74 2.70 -37.29
N PRO A 505 20.63 2.03 -38.04
CA PRO A 505 21.28 0.82 -37.54
C PRO A 505 22.22 1.17 -36.38
N LEU A 506 22.22 0.32 -35.34
CA LEU A 506 23.14 0.41 -34.21
C LEU A 506 24.04 -0.83 -34.18
N SER A 507 25.33 -0.63 -34.45
CA SER A 507 26.31 -1.71 -34.58
C SER A 507 26.92 -2.09 -33.23
N ASP A 508 27.29 -1.09 -32.41
CA ASP A 508 28.01 -1.28 -31.17
C ASP A 508 27.58 -0.33 -30.02
N LYS A 509 28.26 -0.45 -28.86
CA LYS A 509 28.02 0.42 -27.70
C LYS A 509 28.62 1.82 -27.85
N ASN A 510 29.72 1.95 -28.62
CA ASN A 510 30.45 3.19 -28.81
C ASN A 510 29.69 4.17 -29.70
N GLU A 511 28.86 3.67 -30.61
CA GLU A 511 27.98 4.46 -31.49
C GLU A 511 26.67 4.86 -30.80
N ALA A 512 26.16 4.03 -29.90
CA ALA A 512 24.87 4.27 -29.25
C ALA A 512 24.94 5.37 -28.19
N GLY A 513 25.94 5.35 -27.31
CA GLY A 513 26.08 6.36 -26.24
C GLY A 513 26.03 7.81 -26.76
N PRO A 514 26.87 8.20 -27.74
CA PRO A 514 26.85 9.54 -28.32
C PRO A 514 25.51 9.91 -28.96
N LYS A 515 24.83 8.97 -29.64
CA LYS A 515 23.52 9.22 -30.25
C LYS A 515 22.43 9.46 -29.20
N PHE A 516 22.39 8.65 -28.15
CA PHE A 516 21.45 8.84 -27.03
C PHE A 516 21.70 10.17 -26.31
N ASN A 517 22.97 10.49 -26.03
CA ASN A 517 23.36 11.75 -25.42
C ASN A 517 22.95 12.94 -26.32
N TYR A 518 23.22 12.86 -27.62
CA TYR A 518 22.81 13.88 -28.59
C TYR A 518 21.29 14.09 -28.59
N LEU A 519 20.51 13.00 -28.71
CA LEU A 519 19.06 13.05 -28.75
C LEU A 519 18.46 13.59 -27.46
N ASP A 520 19.03 13.27 -26.30
CA ASP A 520 18.57 13.78 -25.00
C ASP A 520 18.91 15.27 -24.83
N HIS A 521 20.21 15.60 -24.79
CA HIS A 521 20.69 16.92 -24.40
C HIS A 521 20.55 17.99 -25.49
N PHE A 522 20.63 17.60 -26.77
CA PHE A 522 20.66 18.57 -27.87
C PHE A 522 19.35 18.65 -28.65
N VAL A 523 18.50 17.64 -28.56
CA VAL A 523 17.18 17.62 -29.21
C VAL A 523 16.06 17.70 -28.17
N ALA A 524 15.85 16.63 -27.41
CA ALA A 524 14.70 16.46 -26.51
C ALA A 524 14.57 17.62 -25.51
N GLN A 525 15.64 17.99 -24.81
CA GLN A 525 15.62 19.09 -23.83
C GLN A 525 15.29 20.46 -24.45
N LYS A 526 15.52 20.64 -25.75
CA LYS A 526 15.28 21.90 -26.46
C LYS A 526 13.92 21.96 -27.15
N LEU A 527 13.20 20.83 -27.25
CA LEU A 527 11.87 20.79 -27.88
C LEU A 527 10.86 21.61 -27.09
N SER A 528 10.04 22.39 -27.81
CA SER A 528 8.88 23.11 -27.29
C SER A 528 7.82 22.16 -26.71
N GLU A 529 6.81 22.72 -26.05
CA GLU A 529 5.79 21.95 -25.31
C GLU A 529 4.82 21.19 -26.22
N ASP A 530 4.63 21.70 -27.44
CA ASP A 530 3.80 21.11 -28.48
C ASP A 530 4.50 20.01 -29.31
N CYS A 531 5.80 19.79 -29.05
CA CYS A 531 6.61 18.77 -29.72
C CYS A 531 7.03 17.66 -28.76
N SER A 532 7.09 16.41 -29.24
CA SER A 532 7.58 15.27 -28.48
C SER A 532 8.47 14.36 -29.34
N LEU A 533 9.45 13.73 -28.69
CA LEU A 533 10.38 12.78 -29.29
C LEU A 533 10.21 11.39 -28.68
N ASP A 534 9.90 10.40 -29.49
CA ASP A 534 9.86 9.01 -29.06
C ASP A 534 11.03 8.24 -29.66
N LEU A 535 11.68 7.41 -28.84
CA LEU A 535 12.78 6.54 -29.28
C LEU A 535 12.38 5.09 -29.15
N TYR A 536 12.73 4.28 -30.14
CA TYR A 536 12.45 2.85 -30.15
C TYR A 536 13.71 2.07 -30.41
N MET A 537 13.97 1.06 -29.57
CA MET A 537 15.03 0.08 -29.81
C MET A 537 14.39 -1.26 -30.15
N TYR A 538 14.66 -1.77 -31.34
CA TYR A 538 14.10 -3.02 -31.82
C TYR A 538 15.05 -3.70 -32.78
N PHE A 539 14.78 -4.96 -33.11
CA PHE A 539 15.55 -5.67 -34.12
C PHE A 539 14.70 -5.92 -35.35
N ASP A 540 15.25 -5.62 -36.52
CA ASP A 540 14.68 -6.02 -37.79
C ASP A 540 15.76 -6.73 -38.63
N LYS A 541 15.36 -7.82 -39.30
CA LYS A 541 16.26 -8.62 -40.16
C LYS A 541 17.63 -8.94 -39.54
N GLY A 542 17.65 -9.20 -38.23
CA GLY A 542 18.86 -9.57 -37.47
C GLY A 542 19.76 -8.39 -37.05
N LYS A 543 19.39 -7.14 -37.33
CA LYS A 543 20.14 -5.93 -36.94
C LYS A 543 19.40 -5.13 -35.88
N LEU A 544 20.14 -4.52 -34.95
CA LEU A 544 19.58 -3.59 -33.97
C LEU A 544 19.35 -2.24 -34.64
N HIS A 545 18.16 -1.68 -34.43
CA HIS A 545 17.77 -0.38 -34.94
C HIS A 545 17.39 0.56 -33.78
N LEU A 546 17.72 1.84 -33.96
CA LEU A 546 17.18 2.96 -33.21
C LEU A 546 16.22 3.70 -34.15
N GLY A 547 14.93 3.56 -33.87
CA GLY A 547 13.90 4.37 -34.50
C GLY A 547 13.65 5.64 -33.67
N VAL A 548 13.47 6.76 -34.35
CA VAL A 548 13.22 8.08 -33.76
C VAL A 548 11.98 8.65 -34.41
N ALA A 549 10.95 8.97 -33.62
CA ALA A 549 9.72 9.59 -34.09
C ALA A 549 9.55 10.98 -33.46
N LEU A 550 9.45 12.01 -34.29
CA LEU A 550 9.17 13.38 -33.87
C LEU A 550 7.71 13.71 -34.17
N PHE A 551 6.99 14.12 -33.14
CA PHE A 551 5.62 14.62 -33.23
C PHE A 551 5.64 16.12 -33.00
N GLU A 552 5.14 16.90 -33.95
CA GLU A 552 5.23 18.37 -33.89
C GLU A 552 4.04 19.03 -34.59
N ASN A 553 3.80 20.31 -34.31
CA ASN A 553 2.81 21.10 -35.03
C ASN A 553 3.38 21.53 -36.40
N PRO A 554 2.64 21.40 -37.52
CA PRO A 554 3.09 21.89 -38.82
C PRO A 554 3.29 23.42 -38.84
N THR A 555 4.48 23.89 -38.46
CA THR A 555 4.90 25.31 -38.46
C THR A 555 6.34 25.47 -38.97
N ALA A 556 6.75 26.68 -39.36
CA ALA A 556 8.06 26.93 -39.99
C ALA A 556 9.29 26.62 -39.09
N GLN A 557 9.17 26.69 -37.75
CA GLN A 557 10.24 26.34 -36.82
C GLN A 557 10.53 24.81 -36.77
N SER A 558 9.52 23.99 -37.08
CA SER A 558 9.62 22.52 -37.09
C SER A 558 10.63 22.02 -38.13
N THR A 559 10.78 22.74 -39.26
CA THR A 559 11.70 22.37 -40.34
C THR A 559 13.18 22.47 -39.93
N SER A 560 13.54 23.35 -38.98
CA SER A 560 14.94 23.48 -38.54
C SER A 560 15.37 22.33 -37.63
N ILE A 561 14.47 21.81 -36.80
CA ILE A 561 14.75 20.70 -35.88
C ILE A 561 14.85 19.39 -36.65
N ALA A 562 13.91 19.13 -37.56
CA ALA A 562 13.98 17.97 -38.46
C ALA A 562 15.26 17.99 -39.30
N ALA A 563 15.67 19.15 -39.83
CA ALA A 563 16.94 19.29 -40.54
C ALA A 563 18.16 19.07 -39.63
N PHE A 564 18.09 19.51 -38.36
CA PHE A 564 19.15 19.29 -37.38
C PHE A 564 19.33 17.80 -37.04
N ILE A 565 18.23 17.09 -36.80
CA ILE A 565 18.21 15.63 -36.63
C ILE A 565 18.78 14.95 -37.88
N GLY A 566 18.34 15.38 -39.07
CA GLY A 566 18.78 14.79 -40.33
C GLY A 566 20.28 14.92 -40.59
N ARG A 567 20.92 16.01 -40.14
CA ARG A 567 22.38 16.18 -40.24
C ARG A 567 23.17 15.18 -39.41
N THR A 568 22.62 14.77 -38.26
CA THR A 568 23.33 13.87 -37.32
C THR A 568 22.94 12.41 -37.50
N LEU A 569 21.69 12.13 -37.86
CA LEU A 569 21.14 10.77 -37.93
C LEU A 569 20.97 10.22 -39.36
N GLY A 570 21.05 11.09 -40.38
CA GLY A 570 20.82 10.73 -41.78
C GLY A 570 19.45 11.19 -42.31
N PRO A 571 19.11 10.85 -43.56
CA PRO A 571 17.87 11.31 -44.20
C PRO A 571 16.62 10.79 -43.46
N GLU A 572 15.56 11.59 -43.49
CA GLU A 572 14.22 11.22 -42.99
C GLU A 572 13.67 10.00 -43.75
N ASN A 573 13.10 9.03 -43.04
CA ASN A 573 12.53 7.82 -43.64
C ASN A 573 11.08 8.03 -44.09
N SER A 574 10.28 8.72 -43.29
CA SER A 574 8.89 9.03 -43.61
C SER A 574 8.41 10.29 -42.89
N SER A 575 7.46 11.00 -43.50
CA SER A 575 6.77 12.15 -42.91
C SER A 575 5.31 12.19 -43.36
N LYS A 576 4.43 12.48 -42.42
CA LYS A 576 2.97 12.50 -42.62
C LYS A 576 2.32 13.46 -41.63
N THR A 577 1.38 14.25 -42.12
CA THR A 577 0.52 15.09 -41.27
C THR A 577 -0.79 14.37 -41.03
N VAL A 578 -1.17 14.23 -39.76
CA VAL A 578 -2.34 13.47 -39.31
C VAL A 578 -3.10 14.25 -38.24
N ASP A 579 -4.38 13.95 -38.11
CA ASP A 579 -5.20 14.40 -36.99
C ASP A 579 -5.09 13.44 -35.78
N GLY A 580 -5.88 13.66 -34.73
CA GLY A 580 -5.84 12.84 -33.51
C GLY A 580 -6.17 11.35 -33.74
N VAL A 581 -7.07 11.05 -34.68
CA VAL A 581 -7.40 9.67 -35.08
C VAL A 581 -6.27 9.07 -35.91
N GLY A 582 -5.74 9.82 -36.87
CA GLY A 582 -4.64 9.40 -37.73
C GLY A 582 -3.34 9.14 -36.95
N LEU A 583 -3.14 9.79 -35.80
CA LEU A 583 -2.02 9.51 -34.89
C LEU A 583 -1.98 8.04 -34.44
N PHE A 584 -3.13 7.37 -34.25
CA PHE A 584 -3.17 5.96 -33.86
C PHE A 584 -2.50 5.04 -34.88
N GLY A 585 -2.60 5.39 -36.18
CA GLY A 585 -1.95 4.67 -37.28
C GLY A 585 -0.58 5.23 -37.68
N ALA A 586 -0.24 6.43 -37.22
CA ALA A 586 1.03 7.08 -37.55
C ALA A 586 2.18 6.67 -36.62
N ASP A 587 1.86 6.21 -35.41
CA ASP A 587 2.79 5.64 -34.42
C ASP A 587 3.75 4.64 -35.07
N MET A 588 5.07 4.84 -34.89
CA MET A 588 6.09 4.07 -35.61
C MET A 588 6.01 2.57 -35.30
N PHE A 589 5.56 2.20 -34.11
CA PHE A 589 5.34 0.80 -33.79
C PHE A 589 4.24 0.15 -34.66
N ILE A 590 3.18 0.88 -35.01
CA ILE A 590 2.13 0.40 -35.92
C ILE A 590 2.61 0.45 -37.36
N ALA A 591 3.20 1.58 -37.76
CA ALA A 591 3.51 1.86 -39.16
C ALA A 591 4.75 1.12 -39.70
N GLU A 592 5.75 0.86 -38.84
CA GLU A 592 7.07 0.40 -39.28
C GLU A 592 7.53 -0.89 -38.56
N MET A 593 7.27 -1.03 -37.25
CA MET A 593 7.80 -2.16 -36.47
C MET A 593 6.91 -3.40 -36.54
N HIS A 594 7.29 -4.38 -37.36
CA HIS A 594 6.64 -5.70 -37.46
C HIS A 594 5.13 -5.65 -37.77
N GLY A 595 4.62 -4.54 -38.32
CA GLY A 595 3.19 -4.33 -38.57
C GLY A 595 2.33 -4.15 -37.31
N GLY A 596 2.93 -3.77 -36.18
CA GLY A 596 2.25 -3.62 -34.90
C GLY A 596 1.69 -4.93 -34.32
N HIS A 597 0.74 -4.82 -33.38
CA HIS A 597 -0.03 -5.98 -32.86
C HIS A 597 -1.31 -6.24 -33.68
N GLY A 598 -1.45 -5.63 -34.86
CA GLY A 598 -2.71 -5.52 -35.62
C GLY A 598 -3.28 -6.82 -36.20
N GLY A 599 -2.76 -8.00 -35.84
CA GLY A 599 -3.18 -9.28 -36.41
C GLY A 599 -3.74 -10.30 -35.43
N ASN A 600 -3.92 -9.99 -34.13
CA ASN A 600 -4.30 -10.96 -33.09
C ASN A 600 -3.41 -12.23 -33.01
N LYS A 601 -2.20 -12.16 -33.58
CA LYS A 601 -1.25 -13.29 -33.67
C LYS A 601 -0.16 -13.26 -32.59
N THR A 602 -0.11 -12.21 -31.80
CA THR A 602 0.92 -12.01 -30.78
C THR A 602 0.31 -11.77 -29.40
N SER A 603 1.13 -12.02 -28.40
CA SER A 603 0.91 -11.71 -26.99
C SER A 603 2.07 -10.85 -26.50
N SER A 604 1.81 -9.99 -25.52
CA SER A 604 2.83 -9.10 -24.98
C SER A 604 2.73 -8.94 -23.48
N PHE A 605 3.87 -8.57 -22.89
CA PHE A 605 4.02 -8.27 -21.48
C PHE A 605 4.97 -7.07 -21.34
N LYS A 606 4.63 -6.11 -20.49
CA LYS A 606 5.38 -4.86 -20.39
C LYS A 606 5.44 -4.29 -18.99
N ARG A 607 6.52 -3.57 -18.71
CA ARG A 607 6.69 -2.73 -17.51
C ARG A 607 7.30 -1.40 -17.92
N CYS A 608 6.85 -0.32 -17.30
CA CYS A 608 7.30 1.03 -17.62
C CYS A 608 8.03 1.69 -16.45
N ILE A 609 9.20 2.23 -16.74
CA ILE A 609 10.12 2.84 -15.78
C ILE A 609 10.43 4.27 -16.19
N PHE A 610 10.34 5.20 -15.23
CA PHE A 610 10.70 6.59 -15.46
C PHE A 610 12.20 6.82 -15.27
N LEU A 611 12.86 7.33 -16.31
CA LEU A 611 14.29 7.58 -16.37
C LEU A 611 14.57 9.08 -16.55
N LYS A 612 15.75 9.49 -16.07
CA LYS A 612 16.38 10.78 -16.37
C LYS A 612 17.72 10.53 -17.04
N ASP A 613 18.15 11.47 -17.86
CA ASP A 613 19.44 11.42 -18.57
C ASP A 613 19.65 10.05 -19.24
N ILE A 614 18.89 9.79 -20.30
CA ILE A 614 19.01 8.53 -21.05
C ILE A 614 20.36 8.42 -21.78
N GLY A 615 21.14 9.51 -21.82
CA GLY A 615 22.53 9.54 -22.27
C GLY A 615 23.52 8.94 -21.27
N ASP A 616 23.12 8.71 -20.01
CA ASP A 616 23.98 8.10 -18.98
C ASP A 616 24.51 6.73 -19.46
N PRO A 617 25.84 6.54 -19.51
CA PRO A 617 26.45 5.28 -19.93
C PRO A 617 25.91 4.06 -19.17
N ARG A 618 25.52 4.21 -17.90
CA ARG A 618 24.95 3.12 -17.08
C ARG A 618 23.61 2.65 -17.62
N ILE A 619 22.76 3.58 -18.07
CA ILE A 619 21.45 3.28 -18.67
C ILE A 619 21.65 2.68 -20.06
N VAL A 620 22.38 3.39 -20.94
CA VAL A 620 22.61 2.95 -22.34
C VAL A 620 23.20 1.54 -22.38
N ASN A 621 24.19 1.24 -21.54
CA ASN A 621 24.79 -0.09 -21.47
C ASN A 621 23.79 -1.19 -21.13
N LYS A 622 22.85 -0.92 -20.21
CA LYS A 622 21.80 -1.87 -19.82
C LYS A 622 20.78 -2.08 -20.94
N LEU A 623 20.32 -1.01 -21.59
CA LEU A 623 19.38 -1.09 -22.70
C LEU A 623 19.96 -1.91 -23.87
N ILE A 624 21.21 -1.64 -24.27
CA ILE A 624 21.88 -2.38 -25.36
C ILE A 624 22.10 -3.84 -24.98
N LYS A 625 22.58 -4.10 -23.75
CA LYS A 625 22.76 -5.47 -23.26
C LYS A 625 21.44 -6.24 -23.35
N ALA A 626 20.36 -5.65 -22.85
CA ALA A 626 19.04 -6.28 -22.87
C ALA A 626 18.55 -6.57 -24.30
N MET A 627 18.74 -5.63 -25.24
CA MET A 627 18.36 -5.84 -26.64
C MET A 627 19.19 -6.92 -27.33
N LYS A 628 20.47 -7.08 -26.97
CA LYS A 628 21.33 -8.17 -27.46
C LYS A 628 20.93 -9.53 -26.89
N THR A 629 20.43 -9.58 -25.66
CA THR A 629 20.02 -10.83 -24.97
C THR A 629 18.52 -11.08 -25.01
N ARG A 630 17.76 -10.36 -25.83
CA ARG A 630 16.31 -10.52 -25.93
C ARG A 630 15.93 -11.94 -26.38
N PRO A 631 14.88 -12.57 -25.83
CA PRO A 631 14.51 -13.92 -26.25
C PRO A 631 13.85 -13.99 -27.62
N THR A 632 13.19 -12.92 -28.06
CA THR A 632 12.48 -12.85 -29.36
C THR A 632 12.87 -11.61 -30.15
N PRO A 633 12.89 -11.68 -31.50
CA PRO A 633 13.16 -10.51 -32.34
C PRO A 633 12.07 -9.44 -32.25
N LEU A 634 10.84 -9.82 -31.91
CA LEU A 634 9.66 -8.95 -31.79
C LEU A 634 9.68 -8.04 -30.54
N SER A 635 10.52 -8.36 -29.55
CA SER A 635 10.61 -7.58 -28.31
C SER A 635 11.36 -6.28 -28.54
N TYR A 636 10.92 -5.20 -27.88
CA TYR A 636 11.42 -3.85 -28.11
C TYR A 636 11.37 -2.98 -26.84
N LEU A 637 12.09 -1.87 -26.87
CA LEU A 637 12.06 -0.82 -25.85
C LEU A 637 11.50 0.45 -26.48
N HIS A 638 10.63 1.15 -25.78
CA HIS A 638 10.04 2.42 -26.22
C HIS A 638 10.26 3.47 -25.14
N LEU A 639 10.92 4.57 -25.49
CA LEU A 639 11.22 5.70 -24.62
C LEU A 639 10.36 6.88 -25.05
N LEU A 640 9.31 7.19 -24.27
CA LEU A 640 8.41 8.31 -24.51
C LEU A 640 8.93 9.54 -23.76
N GLN A 641 9.09 10.67 -24.45
CA GLN A 641 9.59 11.87 -23.81
C GLN A 641 8.55 12.49 -22.84
N GLY A 642 9.02 12.78 -21.63
CA GLY A 642 8.29 13.44 -20.55
C GLY A 642 8.49 14.95 -20.47
N GLY A 643 8.24 15.53 -19.29
CA GLY A 643 8.49 16.95 -18.99
C GLY A 643 7.35 17.91 -19.38
N ARG A 644 7.65 19.21 -19.39
CA ARG A 644 6.72 20.30 -19.76
C ARG A 644 5.46 20.33 -18.87
N ALA A 645 4.25 20.37 -19.43
CA ALA A 645 3.01 20.45 -18.66
C ALA A 645 2.88 19.34 -17.59
N MET A 646 3.43 18.15 -17.84
CA MET A 646 3.47 17.08 -16.82
C MET A 646 4.30 17.47 -15.59
N ARG A 647 5.41 18.19 -15.79
CA ARG A 647 6.38 18.61 -14.76
C ARG A 647 5.96 19.91 -14.06
N SER A 648 5.18 20.77 -14.72
CA SER A 648 4.70 22.03 -14.11
C SER A 648 3.66 21.79 -13.02
N ILE A 649 2.93 20.67 -13.08
CA ILE A 649 1.99 20.24 -12.04
C ILE A 649 2.79 19.66 -10.86
N ALA A 650 2.48 20.13 -9.64
CA ALA A 650 3.15 19.68 -8.42
C ALA A 650 2.91 18.17 -8.18
N ALA A 651 3.93 17.49 -7.63
CA ALA A 651 3.87 16.04 -7.35
C ALA A 651 2.69 15.64 -6.44
N HIS A 652 2.30 16.50 -5.51
CA HIS A 652 1.18 16.26 -4.59
C HIS A 652 -0.18 16.72 -5.14
N ALA A 653 -0.25 17.35 -6.33
CA ALA A 653 -1.52 17.86 -6.87
C ALA A 653 -2.51 16.76 -7.29
N THR A 654 -2.02 15.54 -7.48
CA THR A 654 -2.80 14.36 -7.85
C THR A 654 -2.17 13.11 -7.23
N ALA A 655 -2.88 11.97 -7.18
CA ALA A 655 -2.29 10.70 -6.77
C ALA A 655 -1.07 10.25 -7.61
N PHE A 656 -0.92 10.73 -8.86
CA PHE A 656 0.26 10.49 -9.68
C PHE A 656 1.48 11.31 -9.19
N GLY A 657 2.34 10.68 -8.38
CA GLY A 657 3.40 11.38 -7.64
C GLY A 657 4.74 11.59 -8.35
N TYR A 658 5.08 10.81 -9.38
CA TYR A 658 6.37 10.93 -10.08
C TYR A 658 6.25 11.71 -11.38
N ARG A 659 6.44 13.04 -11.31
CA ARG A 659 6.33 13.96 -12.46
C ARG A 659 7.66 14.45 -13.01
N ASP A 660 8.74 14.29 -12.25
CA ASP A 660 10.08 14.75 -12.60
C ASP A 660 10.91 13.64 -13.26
N TRP A 661 10.64 13.37 -14.54
CA TRP A 661 11.38 12.44 -15.39
C TRP A 661 11.52 13.00 -16.81
N ASP A 662 12.46 12.45 -17.58
CA ASP A 662 12.74 12.87 -18.96
C ASP A 662 12.18 11.87 -19.97
N PHE A 663 12.24 10.57 -19.66
CA PHE A 663 11.68 9.51 -20.51
C PHE A 663 10.95 8.42 -19.71
N ALA A 664 9.80 8.01 -20.21
CA ALA A 664 9.12 6.79 -19.77
C ALA A 664 9.60 5.63 -20.65
N CYS A 665 10.38 4.71 -20.07
CA CYS A 665 10.92 3.52 -20.71
C CYS A 665 9.97 2.35 -20.57
N VAL A 666 9.20 2.06 -21.61
CA VAL A 666 8.32 0.89 -21.71
C VAL A 666 9.12 -0.28 -22.27
N ILE A 667 9.38 -1.27 -21.41
CA ILE A 667 10.04 -2.51 -21.78
C ILE A 667 8.97 -3.47 -22.25
N THR A 668 8.95 -3.83 -23.54
CA THR A 668 7.88 -4.66 -24.11
C THR A 668 8.43 -5.97 -24.64
N GLY A 669 8.10 -7.05 -23.95
CA GLY A 669 8.30 -8.41 -24.41
C GLY A 669 7.15 -8.85 -25.31
N VAL A 670 7.46 -9.43 -26.48
CA VAL A 670 6.46 -9.86 -27.46
C VAL A 670 6.79 -11.24 -27.99
N TRP A 671 5.79 -12.11 -28.12
CA TRP A 671 5.91 -13.44 -28.71
C TRP A 671 4.64 -13.81 -29.49
N HIS A 672 4.69 -14.88 -30.27
CA HIS A 672 3.53 -15.37 -30.99
C HIS A 672 2.53 -16.04 -30.04
N ARG A 673 1.23 -15.84 -30.26
CA ARG A 673 0.17 -16.28 -29.33
C ARG A 673 0.10 -17.79 -29.16
N ASP A 674 0.45 -18.57 -30.18
CA ASP A 674 0.59 -20.04 -30.12
C ASP A 674 1.68 -20.48 -29.13
N GLN A 675 2.54 -19.56 -28.68
CA GLN A 675 3.62 -19.81 -27.72
C GLN A 675 3.27 -19.37 -26.28
N ASP A 676 2.04 -18.95 -25.98
CA ASP A 676 1.68 -18.41 -24.66
C ASP A 676 2.09 -19.34 -23.50
N GLU A 677 1.94 -20.66 -23.64
CA GLU A 677 2.22 -21.61 -22.56
C GLU A 677 3.64 -22.23 -22.61
N THR A 678 4.50 -21.73 -23.50
CA THR A 678 5.83 -22.30 -23.72
C THR A 678 6.91 -21.63 -22.87
N GLU A 679 8.09 -22.26 -22.84
CA GLU A 679 9.28 -21.69 -22.18
C GLU A 679 9.68 -20.34 -22.77
N LEU A 680 9.43 -20.13 -24.07
CA LEU A 680 9.76 -18.87 -24.73
C LEU A 680 8.99 -17.71 -24.09
N ALA A 681 7.67 -17.82 -23.93
CA ALA A 681 6.87 -16.78 -23.31
C ALA A 681 7.32 -16.45 -21.88
N ARG A 682 7.64 -17.47 -21.07
CA ARG A 682 8.18 -17.27 -19.71
C ARG A 682 9.53 -16.55 -19.75
N SER A 683 10.43 -16.95 -20.64
CA SER A 683 11.74 -16.30 -20.80
C SER A 683 11.63 -14.82 -21.19
N VAL A 684 10.59 -14.47 -21.96
CA VAL A 684 10.30 -13.08 -22.33
C VAL A 684 9.80 -12.28 -21.13
N VAL A 685 8.87 -12.84 -20.33
CA VAL A 685 8.41 -12.21 -19.08
C VAL A 685 9.58 -11.99 -18.11
N ASP A 686 10.43 -12.99 -17.92
CA ASP A 686 11.62 -12.89 -17.07
C ASP A 686 12.61 -11.86 -17.60
N TRP A 687 12.79 -11.76 -18.92
CA TRP A 687 13.61 -10.72 -19.53
C TRP A 687 13.10 -9.31 -19.22
N VAL A 688 11.77 -9.08 -19.27
CA VAL A 688 11.17 -7.79 -18.88
C VAL A 688 11.45 -7.48 -17.41
N TYR A 689 11.23 -8.44 -16.50
CA TYR A 689 11.48 -8.25 -15.07
C TYR A 689 12.95 -8.04 -14.72
N ASN A 690 13.85 -8.77 -15.38
CA ASN A 690 15.29 -8.63 -15.17
C ASN A 690 15.76 -7.24 -15.57
N LEU A 691 15.37 -6.74 -16.75
CA LEU A 691 15.70 -5.38 -17.16
C LEU A 691 15.05 -4.34 -16.23
N ALA A 692 13.79 -4.55 -15.85
CA ALA A 692 13.10 -3.64 -14.96
C ALA A 692 13.81 -3.52 -13.60
N THR A 693 14.21 -4.64 -13.02
CA THR A 693 14.97 -4.72 -11.77
C THR A 693 16.36 -4.10 -11.92
N GLU A 694 17.05 -4.33 -13.05
CA GLU A 694 18.35 -3.75 -13.35
C GLU A 694 18.32 -2.21 -13.48
N LEU A 695 17.21 -1.63 -13.92
CA LEU A 695 17.00 -0.18 -14.08
C LEU A 695 16.38 0.47 -12.84
N LEU A 696 15.73 -0.29 -11.96
CA LEU A 696 15.03 0.22 -10.77
C LEU A 696 15.88 1.14 -9.87
N PRO A 697 17.19 0.88 -9.63
CA PRO A 697 18.05 1.79 -8.85
C PRO A 697 18.34 3.12 -9.55
N LEU A 698 18.29 3.14 -10.89
CA LEU A 698 18.52 4.34 -11.71
C LEU A 698 17.22 5.09 -12.03
N SER A 699 16.07 4.51 -11.69
CA SER A 699 14.75 5.06 -11.98
C SER A 699 14.34 6.17 -11.02
N ARG A 700 13.52 7.10 -11.52
CA ARG A 700 12.79 8.08 -10.70
C ARG A 700 11.51 7.49 -10.13
N GLY A 701 10.84 6.61 -10.86
CA GLY A 701 9.59 5.97 -10.46
C GLY A 701 9.16 4.91 -11.46
N ILE A 702 8.02 4.28 -11.17
CA ILE A 702 7.41 3.22 -11.96
C ILE A 702 6.00 3.65 -12.37
N TYR A 703 5.58 3.29 -13.57
CA TYR A 703 4.22 3.60 -14.01
C TYR A 703 3.23 2.55 -13.49
N SER A 704 2.27 2.97 -12.66
CA SER A 704 1.29 2.10 -12.01
C SER A 704 0.38 1.34 -12.99
N ALA A 705 0.06 1.93 -14.15
CA ALA A 705 -0.86 1.35 -15.13
C ALA A 705 -0.31 0.08 -15.82
N ASP A 706 1.01 -0.12 -15.80
CA ASP A 706 1.67 -1.30 -16.38
C ASP A 706 1.93 -2.40 -15.34
N LEU A 707 1.53 -2.21 -14.08
CA LEU A 707 1.62 -3.23 -13.05
C LEU A 707 0.44 -4.21 -13.13
N GLY A 708 0.68 -5.42 -12.64
CA GLY A 708 -0.23 -6.54 -12.66
C GLY A 708 -0.23 -7.32 -11.34
N PRO A 709 -0.90 -8.48 -11.32
CA PRO A 709 -1.07 -9.31 -10.13
C PRO A 709 0.17 -10.14 -9.76
N ASP A 710 1.21 -10.18 -10.61
CA ASP A 710 2.44 -10.92 -10.33
C ASP A 710 3.14 -10.40 -9.06
N PRO A 711 3.51 -11.27 -8.10
CA PRO A 711 4.17 -10.87 -6.85
C PRO A 711 5.45 -10.05 -7.03
N ARG A 712 6.17 -10.22 -8.15
CA ARG A 712 7.37 -9.44 -8.46
C ARG A 712 7.06 -7.95 -8.64
N ASP A 713 5.82 -7.61 -8.99
CA ASP A 713 5.39 -6.22 -9.06
C ASP A 713 5.29 -5.55 -7.70
N ALA A 714 5.25 -6.29 -6.58
CA ALA A 714 5.18 -5.68 -5.25
C ALA A 714 6.34 -4.71 -4.99
N THR A 715 7.55 -5.05 -5.44
CA THR A 715 8.74 -4.19 -5.31
C THR A 715 8.66 -2.98 -6.26
N LEU A 716 8.08 -3.16 -7.45
CA LEU A 716 7.89 -2.09 -8.43
C LEU A 716 6.80 -1.11 -7.98
N ALA A 717 5.68 -1.62 -7.49
CA ALA A 717 4.55 -0.88 -6.92
C ALA A 717 4.98 0.04 -5.78
N ALA A 718 6.05 -0.34 -5.06
CA ALA A 718 6.60 0.51 -4.01
C ALA A 718 7.10 1.87 -4.52
N LYS A 719 7.47 1.97 -5.80
CA LYS A 719 7.87 3.20 -6.50
C LYS A 719 6.82 3.67 -7.51
N ALA A 720 5.55 3.30 -7.36
CA ALA A 720 4.50 3.71 -8.31
C ALA A 720 3.92 5.10 -8.01
N PHE A 721 3.64 5.39 -6.72
CA PHE A 721 2.93 6.60 -6.31
C PHE A 721 3.83 7.67 -5.66
N GLY A 722 5.12 7.35 -5.49
CA GLY A 722 6.09 8.23 -4.87
C GLY A 722 5.68 8.69 -3.47
N PRO A 723 5.80 9.99 -3.15
CA PRO A 723 5.49 10.50 -1.82
C PRO A 723 4.00 10.39 -1.46
N ASN A 724 3.12 10.18 -2.44
CA ASN A 724 1.67 10.12 -2.23
C ASN A 724 1.19 8.74 -1.78
N ARG A 725 2.02 7.70 -1.92
CA ARG A 725 1.68 6.31 -1.55
C ARG A 725 1.08 6.17 -0.14
N PRO A 726 1.61 6.82 0.88
CA PRO A 726 1.12 6.66 2.24
C PRO A 726 -0.26 7.28 2.47
N HIS A 727 -0.49 8.47 1.92
CA HIS A 727 -1.82 9.10 1.91
C HIS A 727 -2.84 8.18 1.21
N LEU A 728 -2.47 7.60 0.07
CA LEU A 728 -3.33 6.64 -0.63
C LEU A 728 -3.62 5.37 0.20
N ALA A 729 -2.65 4.89 1.00
CA ALA A 729 -2.88 3.76 1.89
C ALA A 729 -3.88 4.08 3.02
N ARG A 730 -3.83 5.30 3.57
CA ARG A 730 -4.83 5.80 4.52
C ARG A 730 -6.21 5.88 3.87
N LEU A 731 -6.31 6.52 2.70
CA LEU A 731 -7.58 6.63 1.98
C LEU A 731 -8.16 5.26 1.63
N LYS A 732 -7.32 4.28 1.29
CA LYS A 732 -7.76 2.91 1.00
C LYS A 732 -8.38 2.25 2.23
N HIS A 733 -7.84 2.52 3.42
CA HIS A 733 -8.37 2.02 4.67
C HIS A 733 -9.75 2.62 5.00
N ILE A 734 -9.94 3.91 4.74
CA ILE A 734 -11.19 4.63 5.02
C ILE A 734 -12.27 4.29 4.00
N LEU A 735 -11.93 4.31 2.70
CA LEU A 735 -12.91 4.25 1.60
C LEU A 735 -13.18 2.83 1.09
N ASP A 736 -12.32 1.87 1.42
CA ASP A 736 -12.53 0.45 1.12
C ASP A 736 -12.05 -0.43 2.29
N PRO A 737 -12.63 -0.25 3.50
CA PRO A 737 -12.19 -0.94 4.71
C PRO A 737 -12.29 -2.47 4.58
N HIS A 738 -13.22 -2.94 3.75
CA HIS A 738 -13.51 -4.36 3.52
C HIS A 738 -12.77 -5.00 2.33
N ASP A 739 -11.88 -4.25 1.67
CA ASP A 739 -11.12 -4.72 0.48
C ASP A 739 -12.03 -5.26 -0.64
N VAL A 740 -13.17 -4.62 -0.89
CA VAL A 740 -14.05 -4.92 -2.05
C VAL A 740 -13.26 -4.77 -3.34
N LEU A 741 -12.33 -3.82 -3.43
CA LEU A 741 -11.43 -3.62 -4.57
C LEU A 741 -10.01 -4.14 -4.26
N ALA A 742 -9.92 -5.34 -3.68
CA ALA A 742 -8.67 -6.00 -3.27
C ALA A 742 -7.65 -6.21 -4.41
N TYR A 743 -8.15 -6.29 -5.64
CA TYR A 743 -7.39 -6.72 -6.81
C TYR A 743 -6.94 -5.57 -7.72
N ALA A 744 -7.21 -4.32 -7.32
CA ALA A 744 -6.69 -3.14 -8.00
C ALA A 744 -5.15 -3.02 -7.83
N CYS A 745 -4.55 -1.98 -8.44
CA CYS A 745 -3.10 -1.73 -8.32
C CYS A 745 -2.69 -1.72 -6.82
N PRO A 746 -1.69 -2.51 -6.40
CA PRO A 746 -1.43 -2.73 -4.97
C PRO A 746 -1.09 -1.45 -4.20
N ILE A 747 -1.93 -1.12 -3.22
CA ILE A 747 -1.66 -0.09 -2.20
C ILE A 747 -1.64 -0.81 -0.86
N ARG A 748 -0.45 -1.22 -0.40
CA ARG A 748 -0.33 -1.98 0.86
C ARG A 748 -0.80 -1.12 2.04
N ARG A 749 -1.73 -1.66 2.83
CA ARG A 749 -2.05 -1.16 4.17
C ARG A 749 -0.78 -1.23 5.01
N PHE A 750 -0.39 -0.13 5.64
CA PHE A 750 0.74 -0.15 6.57
C PHE A 750 0.29 -0.96 7.80
N PRO A 751 1.07 -1.96 8.26
CA PRO A 751 0.84 -2.48 9.60
C PRO A 751 0.95 -1.30 10.57
N ILE A 752 -0.05 -1.14 11.43
CA ILE A 752 -0.15 -0.06 12.42
C ILE A 752 0.95 -0.29 13.48
N ARG A 753 2.21 -0.01 13.12
CA ARG A 753 3.24 0.35 14.09
C ARG A 753 3.07 1.84 14.33
N GLN A 754 2.90 2.22 15.59
CA GLN A 754 2.74 3.63 15.96
C GLN A 754 4.02 4.40 15.59
N ARG A 755 3.93 5.27 14.58
CA ARG A 755 5.04 6.13 14.16
C ARG A 755 5.26 7.25 15.17
N LEU A 756 6.50 7.68 15.34
CA LEU A 756 6.87 8.80 16.20
C LEU A 756 7.34 10.00 15.36
N ILE A 757 6.70 11.15 15.55
CA ILE A 757 7.18 12.43 15.02
C ILE A 757 7.65 13.28 16.20
N VAL A 758 8.91 13.69 16.15
CA VAL A 758 9.56 14.50 17.19
C VAL A 758 9.82 15.90 16.66
N LEU A 759 9.10 16.88 17.18
CA LEU A 759 9.32 18.30 16.92
C LEU A 759 10.47 18.79 17.80
N VAL A 760 11.61 19.09 17.19
CA VAL A 760 12.82 19.53 17.91
C VAL A 760 12.89 21.06 17.90
N THR A 761 12.56 21.65 19.06
CA THR A 761 12.52 23.10 19.27
C THR A 761 13.73 23.57 20.08
N GLY A 762 13.99 24.87 20.09
CA GLY A 762 15.06 25.45 20.88
C GLY A 762 15.60 26.77 20.32
N GLU A 763 16.13 27.59 21.21
CA GLU A 763 16.71 28.89 20.87
C GLU A 763 17.91 28.75 19.91
N SER A 764 18.23 29.83 19.20
CA SER A 764 19.41 29.85 18.33
C SER A 764 20.68 29.53 19.13
N GLY A 765 21.56 28.68 18.59
CA GLY A 765 22.78 28.22 19.28
C GLY A 765 22.58 27.11 20.34
N ALA A 766 21.35 26.66 20.61
CA ALA A 766 21.10 25.55 21.55
C ALA A 766 21.55 24.17 21.03
N GLY A 767 21.72 24.02 19.72
CA GLY A 767 22.19 22.77 19.09
C GLY A 767 21.08 21.81 18.65
N LYS A 768 19.86 22.29 18.41
CA LYS A 768 18.71 21.46 17.99
C LYS A 768 18.98 20.54 16.79
N ASP A 769 19.49 21.07 15.68
CA ASP A 769 19.77 20.29 14.47
C ASP A 769 20.85 19.21 14.75
N TYR A 770 21.86 19.58 15.55
CA TYR A 770 22.92 18.66 15.97
C TYR A 770 22.40 17.50 16.84
N CYS A 771 21.52 17.79 17.80
CA CYS A 771 20.90 16.76 18.63
C CYS A 771 20.00 15.83 17.81
N ALA A 772 19.18 16.38 16.92
CA ALA A 772 18.29 15.62 16.05
C ALA A 772 19.04 14.61 15.18
N GLU A 773 20.16 15.02 14.57
CA GLU A 773 20.98 14.12 13.74
C GLU A 773 21.62 12.98 14.55
N ILE A 774 22.09 13.25 15.77
CA ILE A 774 22.64 12.21 16.65
C ILE A 774 21.54 11.24 17.09
N TRP A 775 20.36 11.74 17.45
CA TRP A 775 19.24 10.90 17.81
C TRP A 775 18.83 10.01 16.63
N SER A 776 18.70 10.57 15.44
CA SER A 776 18.41 9.81 14.21
C SER A 776 19.44 8.71 13.96
N ALA A 777 20.74 9.01 14.13
CA ALA A 777 21.80 8.02 13.97
C ALA A 777 21.72 6.87 15.00
N ASN A 778 21.30 7.15 16.24
CA ASN A 778 21.15 6.12 17.27
C ASN A 778 20.04 5.11 16.96
N PHE A 779 18.91 5.59 16.46
CA PHE A 779 17.82 4.69 16.06
C PHE A 779 18.25 3.78 14.92
N ASN A 780 18.95 4.32 13.92
CA ASN A 780 19.44 3.56 12.75
C ASN A 780 20.57 2.57 13.10
N ALA A 781 21.34 2.84 14.15
CA ALA A 781 22.45 1.97 14.58
C ALA A 781 22.00 0.80 15.49
N ASN A 782 20.80 0.86 16.07
CA ASN A 782 20.33 -0.13 17.03
C ASN A 782 19.73 -1.37 16.33
N THR A 783 20.58 -2.38 16.12
CA THR A 783 20.25 -3.62 15.37
C THR A 783 19.12 -4.45 15.98
N ASP A 784 18.84 -4.30 17.28
CA ASP A 784 17.82 -5.11 17.97
C ASP A 784 16.38 -4.62 17.73
N SER A 785 16.21 -3.37 17.28
CA SER A 785 14.88 -2.73 17.13
C SER A 785 14.39 -2.56 15.68
N ASN A 786 15.29 -2.67 14.69
CA ASN A 786 15.00 -2.58 13.25
C ASN A 786 14.11 -1.35 12.90
N LEU A 787 14.43 -0.18 13.46
CA LEU A 787 13.71 1.09 13.27
C LEU A 787 14.45 1.98 12.26
N ASP A 788 13.70 2.63 11.36
CA ASP A 788 14.22 3.66 10.44
C ASP A 788 13.93 5.07 10.99
N ALA A 789 14.94 5.93 11.08
CA ALA A 789 14.84 7.28 11.61
C ALA A 789 15.48 8.33 10.68
N ARG A 790 14.85 9.51 10.61
CA ARG A 790 15.29 10.60 9.73
C ARG A 790 15.11 11.99 10.35
N THR A 791 16.07 12.89 10.06
CA THR A 791 15.98 14.33 10.37
C THR A 791 15.57 15.15 9.14
N VAL A 792 14.64 16.10 9.31
CA VAL A 792 14.21 17.04 8.27
C VAL A 792 14.01 18.43 8.88
N SER A 793 14.38 19.49 8.14
CA SER A 793 14.04 20.86 8.55
C SER A 793 12.77 21.34 7.86
N ILE A 794 11.79 21.84 8.62
CA ILE A 794 10.54 22.41 8.09
C ILE A 794 10.81 23.57 7.11
N SER A 795 11.92 24.28 7.31
CA SER A 795 12.32 25.42 6.49
C SER A 795 12.92 25.05 5.12
N ASP A 796 13.14 23.76 4.83
CA ASP A 796 13.79 23.34 3.59
C ASP A 796 12.93 23.63 2.35
N LEU A 797 11.60 23.55 2.48
CA LEU A 797 10.68 23.89 1.39
C LEU A 797 10.77 25.38 1.05
N THR A 798 10.68 26.26 2.05
CA THR A 798 10.88 27.71 1.89
C THR A 798 12.24 28.04 1.29
N LYS A 799 13.32 27.36 1.69
CA LYS A 799 14.66 27.58 1.12
C LYS A 799 14.70 27.26 -0.38
N ARG A 800 14.02 26.19 -0.81
CA ARG A 800 13.93 25.81 -2.23
C ARG A 800 13.18 26.86 -3.03
N GLU A 801 12.04 27.32 -2.52
CA GLU A 801 11.24 28.35 -3.17
C GLU A 801 11.97 29.69 -3.23
N TYR A 802 12.65 30.07 -2.15
CA TYR A 802 13.48 31.27 -2.12
C TYR A 802 14.64 31.21 -3.12
N ALA A 803 15.34 30.07 -3.21
CA ALA A 803 16.43 29.89 -4.17
C ALA A 803 15.92 29.90 -5.63
N ALA A 804 14.71 29.39 -5.87
CA ALA A 804 14.07 29.46 -7.18
C ALA A 804 13.61 30.87 -7.55
N ALA A 805 13.14 31.65 -6.57
CA ALA A 805 12.65 33.02 -6.77
C ALA A 805 13.77 34.07 -6.83
N THR A 806 14.96 33.77 -6.29
CA THR A 806 16.06 34.74 -6.13
C THR A 806 17.25 34.36 -7.02
N PRO A 807 17.52 35.11 -8.11
CA PRO A 807 18.66 34.85 -8.99
C PRO A 807 20.01 34.90 -8.24
N GLY A 808 20.86 33.89 -8.46
CA GLY A 808 22.22 33.84 -7.89
C GLY A 808 22.33 33.19 -6.51
N VAL A 809 21.23 32.70 -5.92
CA VAL A 809 21.23 31.93 -4.68
C VAL A 809 21.50 30.44 -4.97
N ASP A 810 22.51 29.87 -4.34
CA ASP A 810 22.84 28.44 -4.47
C ASP A 810 22.10 27.62 -3.40
N LEU A 811 21.14 26.80 -3.84
CA LEU A 811 20.34 25.94 -2.95
C LEU A 811 21.19 24.93 -2.17
N ALA A 812 22.20 24.32 -2.80
CA ALA A 812 23.03 23.30 -2.14
C ALA A 812 23.84 23.92 -1.00
N ARG A 813 24.32 25.15 -1.21
CA ARG A 813 24.98 25.93 -0.15
C ARG A 813 23.98 26.43 0.90
N LEU A 814 22.77 26.82 0.49
CA LEU A 814 21.73 27.27 1.42
C LEU A 814 21.28 26.16 2.38
N LEU A 815 21.34 24.90 1.94
CA LEU A 815 21.02 23.73 2.76
C LEU A 815 22.19 23.27 3.63
N ASN A 816 23.43 23.28 3.11
CA ASN A 816 24.57 22.60 3.75
C ASN A 816 25.64 23.54 4.34
N ASP A 817 25.73 24.80 3.91
CA ASP A 817 26.76 25.75 4.36
C ASP A 817 26.16 26.72 5.41
N ARG A 818 26.53 26.52 6.68
CA ARG A 818 26.04 27.32 7.82
C ARG A 818 26.34 28.80 7.67
N ALA A 819 27.52 29.17 7.15
CA ALA A 819 27.92 30.57 7.01
C ALA A 819 27.15 31.25 5.87
N TYR A 820 26.87 30.51 4.80
CA TYR A 820 26.04 30.98 3.69
C TYR A 820 24.57 31.14 4.11
N LYS A 821 24.02 30.18 4.86
CA LYS A 821 22.67 30.24 5.41
C LYS A 821 22.46 31.46 6.31
N GLU A 822 23.43 31.79 7.16
CA GLU A 822 23.29 32.93 8.08
C GLU A 822 23.26 34.27 7.34
N ARG A 823 24.05 34.43 6.25
CA ARG A 823 24.00 35.64 5.41
C ARG A 823 22.64 35.87 4.75
N HIS A 824 21.92 34.79 4.43
CA HIS A 824 20.60 34.86 3.78
C HIS A 824 19.43 34.84 4.77
N ARG A 825 19.70 34.80 6.08
CA ARG A 825 18.66 34.56 7.10
C ARG A 825 17.59 35.64 7.16
N SER A 826 17.97 36.92 7.09
CA SER A 826 17.04 38.05 7.11
C SER A 826 16.13 38.03 5.87
N ALA A 827 16.72 37.85 4.68
CA ALA A 827 16.00 37.75 3.42
C ALA A 827 15.05 36.54 3.36
N LEU A 828 15.50 35.37 3.83
CA LEU A 828 14.66 34.17 3.94
C LEU A 828 13.47 34.37 4.89
N THR A 829 13.68 35.07 6.01
CA THR A 829 12.62 35.36 6.98
C THR A 829 11.59 36.32 6.38
N ALA A 830 12.05 37.36 5.68
CA ALA A 830 11.17 38.29 4.97
C ALA A 830 10.36 37.58 3.86
N PHE A 831 11.00 36.70 3.08
CA PHE A 831 10.34 35.89 2.05
C PHE A 831 9.25 34.99 2.66
N PHE A 832 9.58 34.28 3.74
CA PHE A 832 8.63 33.42 4.44
C PHE A 832 7.42 34.20 4.98
N ASN A 833 7.64 35.35 5.61
CA ASN A 833 6.56 36.20 6.12
C ASN A 833 5.65 36.73 4.99
N ASP A 834 6.23 37.01 3.81
CA ASP A 834 5.43 37.39 2.65
C ASP A 834 4.57 36.24 2.13
N GLN A 835 5.11 35.01 2.13
CA GLN A 835 4.34 33.82 1.78
C GLN A 835 3.18 33.57 2.76
N LEU A 836 3.42 33.71 4.06
CA LEU A 836 2.38 33.56 5.09
C LEU A 836 1.23 34.54 4.91
N ARG A 837 1.51 35.80 4.53
CA ARG A 837 0.47 36.79 4.24
C ARG A 837 -0.41 36.40 3.06
N ARG A 838 0.16 35.74 2.06
CA ARG A 838 -0.56 35.28 0.85
C ARG A 838 -1.22 33.92 1.03
N ARG A 839 -0.67 33.08 1.91
CA ARG A 839 -1.09 31.68 2.16
C ARG A 839 -1.16 31.43 3.67
N PRO A 840 -2.30 31.73 4.32
CA PRO A 840 -2.45 31.56 5.76
C PRO A 840 -2.27 30.12 6.26
N GLY A 841 -2.51 29.11 5.41
CA GLY A 841 -2.36 27.67 5.72
C GLY A 841 -0.97 27.08 5.45
N LEU A 842 0.00 27.89 5.01
CA LEU A 842 1.32 27.42 4.54
C LEU A 842 2.08 26.56 5.57
N LEU A 843 1.92 26.85 6.86
CA LEU A 843 2.59 26.13 7.94
C LEU A 843 2.05 24.71 8.13
N GLU A 844 0.72 24.55 8.08
CA GLU A 844 0.07 23.24 8.09
C GLU A 844 0.43 22.45 6.82
N GLU A 845 0.44 23.11 5.65
CA GLU A 845 0.90 22.52 4.39
C GLU A 845 2.34 22.02 4.48
N HIS A 846 3.26 22.83 4.99
CA HIS A 846 4.67 22.45 5.16
C HIS A 846 4.84 21.29 6.14
N PHE A 847 4.09 21.29 7.24
CA PHE A 847 4.13 20.21 8.22
C PHE A 847 3.62 18.90 7.63
N LEU A 848 2.47 18.93 6.96
CA LEU A 848 1.89 17.78 6.28
C LEU A 848 2.81 17.27 5.17
N ASP A 849 3.40 18.15 4.38
CA ASP A 849 4.36 17.79 3.33
C ASP A 849 5.54 17.02 3.94
N VAL A 850 6.17 17.55 5.01
CA VAL A 850 7.29 16.89 5.69
C VAL A 850 6.87 15.55 6.34
N ALA A 851 5.74 15.52 7.03
CA ALA A 851 5.23 14.32 7.70
C ALA A 851 4.87 13.22 6.69
N TYR A 852 4.26 13.58 5.57
CA TYR A 852 3.83 12.66 4.52
C TYR A 852 4.99 12.18 3.64
N HIS A 853 5.95 13.04 3.35
CA HIS A 853 7.17 12.65 2.64
C HIS A 853 8.03 11.62 3.40
N ALA A 854 7.85 11.50 4.72
CA ALA A 854 8.58 10.58 5.57
C ALA A 854 7.68 9.48 6.19
N MET A 855 6.55 9.10 5.58
CA MET A 855 5.70 8.03 6.15
C MET A 855 6.28 6.63 6.11
N ASN A 856 7.34 6.40 5.34
CA ASN A 856 8.08 5.14 5.36
C ASN A 856 9.10 5.06 6.51
N VAL A 857 9.20 6.10 7.33
CA VAL A 857 10.14 6.22 8.45
C VAL A 857 9.39 6.02 9.76
N ASP A 858 9.93 5.21 10.66
CA ASP A 858 9.34 4.92 11.98
C ASP A 858 9.47 6.13 12.92
N VAL A 859 10.60 6.86 12.85
CA VAL A 859 10.90 8.05 13.66
C VAL A 859 11.29 9.25 12.80
N LEU A 860 10.52 10.33 12.84
CA LEU A 860 10.81 11.57 12.11
C LEU A 860 11.15 12.71 13.07
N PHE A 861 12.35 13.28 12.97
CA PHE A 861 12.74 14.49 13.68
C PHE A 861 12.53 15.71 12.78
N ILE A 862 11.65 16.63 13.20
CA ILE A 862 11.37 17.89 12.48
C ILE A 862 12.00 19.04 13.24
N THR A 863 12.93 19.77 12.61
CA THR A 863 13.58 20.94 13.21
C THR A 863 13.12 22.24 12.58
N GLY A 864 13.35 23.36 13.29
CA GLY A 864 13.15 24.70 12.76
C GLY A 864 11.74 25.27 12.94
N MET A 865 10.87 24.56 13.67
CA MET A 865 9.57 25.06 14.11
C MET A 865 9.75 26.24 15.08
N ARG A 866 8.93 27.28 14.95
CA ARG A 866 8.98 28.51 15.78
C ARG A 866 7.66 28.88 16.44
N GLU A 867 6.57 28.20 16.11
CA GLU A 867 5.27 28.45 16.71
C GLU A 867 5.19 28.03 18.17
N SER A 868 4.33 28.70 18.91
CA SER A 868 3.98 28.35 20.28
C SER A 868 2.95 27.22 20.32
N ASN A 869 3.09 26.32 21.30
CA ASN A 869 2.17 25.21 21.57
C ASN A 869 1.94 24.30 20.33
N LEU A 870 3.04 23.81 19.74
CA LEU A 870 3.06 23.00 18.52
C LEU A 870 2.14 21.78 18.57
N LEU A 871 2.05 21.12 19.73
CA LEU A 871 1.22 19.93 19.89
C LEU A 871 -0.27 20.23 19.69
N ALA A 872 -0.75 21.38 20.16
CA ALA A 872 -2.14 21.80 19.94
C ALA A 872 -2.39 22.18 18.47
N ALA A 873 -1.39 22.73 17.79
CA ALA A 873 -1.48 23.15 16.39
C ALA A 873 -1.47 21.96 15.42
N TYR A 874 -0.56 20.99 15.61
CA TYR A 874 -0.25 20.01 14.56
C TYR A 874 -0.73 18.58 14.83
N TRP A 875 -0.97 18.18 16.09
CA TRP A 875 -1.21 16.76 16.40
C TRP A 875 -2.45 16.21 15.70
N HIS A 876 -3.52 17.00 15.62
CA HIS A 876 -4.75 16.60 14.96
C HIS A 876 -4.62 16.36 13.45
N LEU A 877 -3.53 16.82 12.82
CA LEU A 877 -3.25 16.65 11.39
C LEU A 877 -2.61 15.28 11.08
N VAL A 878 -2.01 14.64 12.10
CA VAL A 878 -1.34 13.33 12.01
C VAL A 878 -1.84 12.40 13.12
N PRO A 879 -3.16 12.14 13.21
CA PRO A 879 -3.77 11.46 14.35
C PRO A 879 -3.35 9.98 14.46
N GLU A 880 -2.81 9.39 13.40
CA GLU A 880 -2.22 8.05 13.37
C GLU A 880 -0.79 7.98 13.92
N CYS A 881 -0.16 9.12 14.19
CA CYS A 881 1.21 9.22 14.70
C CYS A 881 1.23 9.73 16.14
N ARG A 882 2.23 9.28 16.92
CA ARG A 882 2.58 9.93 18.18
C ARG A 882 3.39 11.18 17.86
N LEU A 883 2.88 12.36 18.24
CA LEU A 883 3.60 13.62 18.09
C LEU A 883 4.19 14.03 19.45
N LEU A 884 5.47 14.42 19.46
CA LEU A 884 6.17 14.81 20.69
C LEU A 884 7.02 16.07 20.45
N GLU A 885 7.03 17.01 21.40
CA GLU A 885 7.96 18.16 21.36
C GLU A 885 9.16 17.91 22.28
N VAL A 886 10.38 17.97 21.73
CA VAL A 886 11.63 18.00 22.51
C VAL A 886 12.25 19.39 22.40
N ARG A 887 12.28 20.12 23.52
CA ARG A 887 12.92 21.44 23.61
C ARG A 887 14.37 21.30 24.03
N VAL A 888 15.28 21.65 23.12
CA VAL A 888 16.73 21.69 23.39
C VAL A 888 17.10 23.06 23.96
N GLN A 889 17.64 23.07 25.17
CA GLN A 889 18.05 24.28 25.89
C GLN A 889 19.55 24.30 26.15
N ALA A 890 20.12 25.50 26.18
CA ALA A 890 21.50 25.73 26.58
C ALA A 890 21.65 27.14 27.18
N THR A 891 22.55 27.29 28.16
CA THR A 891 22.85 28.56 28.82
C THR A 891 23.27 29.63 27.82
N LYS A 892 23.01 30.91 28.14
CA LYS A 892 23.37 32.05 27.29
C LYS A 892 24.85 32.03 26.90
N HIS A 893 25.73 31.71 27.85
CA HIS A 893 27.17 31.55 27.62
C HIS A 893 27.49 30.45 26.60
N THR A 894 26.94 29.25 26.77
CA THR A 894 27.13 28.12 25.83
C THR A 894 26.59 28.47 24.42
N ARG A 895 25.45 29.15 24.34
CA ARG A 895 24.87 29.58 23.04
C ARG A 895 25.74 30.62 22.35
N GLN A 896 26.29 31.59 23.08
CA GLN A 896 27.19 32.59 22.54
C GLN A 896 28.50 31.97 22.05
N ALA A 897 29.11 31.07 22.83
CA ALA A 897 30.33 30.35 22.44
C ALA A 897 30.14 29.55 21.13
N ARG A 898 28.96 28.94 20.93
CA ARG A 898 28.62 28.17 19.72
C ARG A 898 28.28 29.01 18.48
N ARG A 899 28.10 30.34 18.64
CA ARG A 899 27.73 31.26 17.55
C ARG A 899 28.94 31.87 16.81
N ARG A 900 30.17 31.78 17.33
CA ARG A 900 31.46 32.20 16.71
C ARG A 900 31.57 33.65 16.17
N PHE A 901 30.50 34.44 16.17
CA PHE A 901 30.50 35.88 15.87
C PHE A 901 29.70 36.63 16.94
N PRO A 902 30.23 37.70 17.56
CA PRO A 902 29.45 38.63 18.36
C PRO A 902 28.71 39.57 17.39
N ASP A 903 27.38 39.51 17.35
CA ASP A 903 26.61 40.63 16.79
C ASP A 903 26.53 41.71 17.87
N ASP A 904 26.92 42.94 17.49
CA ASP A 904 26.78 44.17 18.30
C ASP A 904 25.32 44.70 18.35
N ASP A 905 24.35 43.99 17.77
CA ASP A 905 22.92 44.33 17.87
C ASP A 905 22.16 43.28 18.67
N ALA A 906 22.47 43.22 19.96
CA ALA A 906 21.72 42.41 20.92
C ALA A 906 20.61 43.23 21.60
N ASP A 907 19.76 43.94 20.84
CA ASP A 907 18.55 44.59 21.40
C ASP A 907 17.40 44.86 20.39
N ALA A 908 17.40 44.22 19.21
CA ALA A 908 16.35 44.39 18.19
C ALA A 908 15.50 43.14 17.90
N ASP A 909 15.43 42.18 18.84
CA ASP A 909 14.33 41.21 18.95
C ASP A 909 13.45 41.62 20.14
N GLY A 910 13.07 42.90 20.14
CA GLY A 910 12.00 43.44 20.97
C GLY A 910 10.65 43.10 20.32
N ASP A 911 10.28 41.83 20.35
CA ASP A 911 8.88 41.48 20.57
C ASP A 911 8.86 40.86 21.96
N GLU A 912 8.12 41.53 22.85
CA GLU A 912 7.74 41.02 24.16
C GLU A 912 7.49 39.53 24.06
N VAL A 913 8.39 38.71 24.64
CA VAL A 913 8.01 37.36 25.02
C VAL A 913 6.98 37.57 26.14
N THR A 914 5.72 37.79 25.75
CA THR A 914 4.57 37.37 26.54
C THR A 914 4.96 36.01 27.05
N VAL A 915 5.14 35.89 28.37
CA VAL A 915 5.47 34.66 29.08
C VAL A 915 4.58 33.57 28.50
N CYS A 916 5.13 32.79 27.57
CA CYS A 916 4.32 31.93 26.74
C CYS A 916 4.06 30.67 27.55
N ASP A 917 2.79 30.39 27.83
CA ASP A 917 2.27 29.18 28.49
C ASP A 917 2.53 27.93 27.61
N ASP A 918 3.81 27.61 27.36
CA ASP A 918 4.27 26.57 26.44
C ASP A 918 5.00 25.47 27.22
N CYS A 919 4.33 24.34 27.45
CA CYS A 919 4.89 23.15 28.11
C CYS A 919 5.33 22.10 27.07
N PRO A 920 6.63 22.00 26.72
CA PRO A 920 7.11 20.97 25.80
C PRO A 920 6.96 19.59 26.44
N SER A 921 6.89 18.53 25.62
CA SER A 921 6.82 17.18 26.18
C SER A 921 8.10 16.87 26.96
N LEU A 922 9.27 17.02 26.33
CA LEU A 922 10.56 16.75 26.95
C LEU A 922 11.48 17.98 26.83
N ILE A 923 12.38 18.15 27.81
CA ILE A 923 13.42 19.18 27.79
C ILE A 923 14.78 18.47 27.84
N PHE A 924 15.67 18.84 26.93
CA PHE A 924 17.05 18.37 26.91
C PHE A 924 18.03 19.52 27.10
N ASN A 925 18.83 19.46 28.17
CA ASN A 925 19.83 20.46 28.50
C ASN A 925 21.17 20.12 27.84
N ASN A 926 21.51 20.84 26.78
CA ASN A 926 22.68 20.62 25.96
C ASN A 926 23.87 21.51 26.36
N GLU A 927 24.33 21.40 27.60
CA GLU A 927 25.47 22.19 28.12
C GLU A 927 26.84 21.61 27.73
N ASN A 928 26.94 20.28 27.65
CA ASN A 928 28.23 19.61 27.42
C ASN A 928 28.64 19.68 25.94
N ALA A 929 29.95 19.65 25.68
CA ALA A 929 30.49 19.65 24.31
C ALA A 929 30.55 18.23 23.69
N GLY A 930 30.43 17.17 24.49
CA GLY A 930 30.48 15.77 24.05
C GLY A 930 29.10 15.21 23.64
N THR A 931 29.10 14.09 22.91
CA THR A 931 27.87 13.45 22.41
C THR A 931 27.19 12.53 23.42
N ASP A 932 27.89 12.09 24.48
CA ASP A 932 27.41 11.07 25.42
C ASP A 932 26.05 11.40 26.06
N ALA A 933 25.84 12.66 26.45
CA ALA A 933 24.57 13.10 27.03
C ALA A 933 23.42 13.06 26.00
N VAL A 934 23.71 13.35 24.74
CA VAL A 934 22.74 13.31 23.63
C VAL A 934 22.35 11.86 23.31
N HIS A 935 23.34 10.95 23.29
CA HIS A 935 23.11 9.50 23.15
C HIS A 935 22.25 8.96 24.29
N LYS A 936 22.64 9.26 25.53
CA LYS A 936 21.93 8.79 26.72
C LYS A 936 20.48 9.26 26.73
N PHE A 937 20.20 10.51 26.36
CA PHE A 937 18.83 11.01 26.26
C PHE A 937 17.98 10.21 25.26
N ALA A 938 18.50 9.87 24.08
CA ALA A 938 17.77 9.04 23.12
C ALA A 938 17.44 7.66 23.69
N MET A 939 18.39 7.03 24.38
CA MET A 939 18.21 5.70 24.97
C MET A 939 17.20 5.72 26.13
N ASP A 940 17.26 6.73 26.99
CA ASP A 940 16.48 6.77 28.22
C ASP A 940 15.07 7.34 28.01
N SER A 941 14.90 8.27 27.05
CA SER A 941 13.66 9.04 26.91
C SER A 941 12.89 8.82 25.61
N LEU A 942 13.55 8.40 24.53
CA LEU A 942 12.91 8.24 23.21
C LEU A 942 12.71 6.77 22.82
N LEU A 943 13.73 5.91 22.98
CA LEU A 943 13.60 4.47 22.69
C LEU A 943 12.48 3.75 23.46
N PRO A 944 12.22 4.05 24.74
CA PRO A 944 11.16 3.37 25.49
C PRO A 944 9.75 3.55 24.92
N LEU A 945 9.55 4.49 23.99
CA LEU A 945 8.28 4.68 23.28
C LEU A 945 7.98 3.57 22.25
N PHE A 946 8.97 2.74 21.92
CA PHE A 946 8.86 1.61 20.98
C PHE A 946 8.88 0.24 21.66
N ASP A 947 8.68 0.21 22.97
CA ASP A 947 8.62 -1.02 23.76
C ASP A 947 7.48 -1.93 23.26
N GLU A 948 7.74 -3.24 23.12
CA GLU A 948 6.73 -4.22 22.71
C GLU A 948 5.51 -4.20 23.64
N ASP A 949 5.70 -3.83 24.90
CA ASP A 949 4.64 -3.69 25.88
C ASP A 949 3.64 -2.57 25.55
N ILE A 950 4.08 -1.48 24.92
CA ILE A 950 3.20 -0.39 24.47
C ILE A 950 2.33 -0.89 23.31
N GLN A 951 2.93 -1.61 22.36
CA GLN A 951 2.19 -2.21 21.24
C GLN A 951 1.19 -3.26 21.75
N ARG A 952 1.61 -4.07 22.72
CA ARG A 952 0.73 -5.05 23.36
C ARG A 952 -0.46 -4.37 24.03
N LEU A 953 -0.26 -3.24 24.71
CA LEU A 953 -1.32 -2.46 25.33
C LEU A 953 -2.27 -1.85 24.28
N ALA A 954 -1.74 -1.32 23.18
CA ALA A 954 -2.53 -0.80 22.08
C ALA A 954 -3.45 -1.88 21.48
N ASN A 955 -2.91 -3.09 21.28
CA ASN A 955 -3.66 -4.24 20.76
C ASN A 955 -4.75 -4.76 21.74
N MET A 956 -4.75 -4.33 23.00
CA MET A 956 -5.81 -4.68 23.95
C MET A 956 -7.06 -3.80 23.80
N VAL A 957 -6.95 -2.62 23.19
CA VAL A 957 -8.08 -1.71 22.97
C VAL A 957 -8.84 -2.18 21.74
N ARG A 958 -10.12 -2.54 21.89
CA ARG A 958 -10.93 -3.03 20.76
C ARG A 958 -11.77 -1.90 20.17
N PRO A 959 -11.87 -1.82 18.83
CA PRO A 959 -12.82 -0.95 18.16
C PRO A 959 -14.24 -1.51 18.25
N ALA A 960 -15.19 -0.66 18.62
CA ALA A 960 -16.62 -0.89 18.59
C ALA A 960 -17.22 0.01 17.50
N PRO A 961 -17.51 -0.53 16.30
CA PRO A 961 -18.11 0.25 15.22
C PRO A 961 -19.55 0.66 15.57
N ASP A 962 -20.00 1.77 15.00
CA ASP A 962 -21.36 2.32 15.13
C ASP A 962 -21.79 2.62 16.57
N PHE A 963 -20.84 2.91 17.46
CA PHE A 963 -21.09 3.24 18.85
C PHE A 963 -20.49 4.62 19.20
N PRO A 964 -21.18 5.46 20.00
CA PRO A 964 -22.54 5.30 20.49
C PRO A 964 -23.62 5.55 19.40
N ARG A 965 -23.20 5.92 18.18
CA ARG A 965 -24.08 6.17 17.02
C ARG A 965 -23.42 5.65 15.75
N GLN A 966 -24.24 5.40 14.74
CA GLN A 966 -23.81 4.91 13.43
C GLN A 966 -22.77 5.85 12.77
N GLY A 967 -21.74 5.27 12.18
CA GLY A 967 -20.64 5.99 11.52
C GLY A 967 -19.51 6.47 12.44
N ILE A 968 -19.45 5.98 13.68
CA ILE A 968 -18.36 6.28 14.63
C ILE A 968 -17.69 4.97 15.07
N THR A 969 -16.36 4.89 15.02
CA THR A 969 -15.61 3.78 15.62
C THR A 969 -15.16 4.12 17.04
N PHE A 970 -15.86 3.61 18.04
CA PHE A 970 -15.51 3.86 19.44
C PHE A 970 -14.40 2.92 19.92
N GLN A 971 -13.31 3.47 20.45
CA GLN A 971 -12.22 2.68 21.02
C GLN A 971 -12.42 2.51 22.53
N HIS A 972 -12.71 1.29 22.99
CA HIS A 972 -13.03 1.04 24.39
C HIS A 972 -11.77 0.80 25.24
N VAL A 973 -11.17 1.87 25.75
CA VAL A 973 -9.88 1.84 26.49
C VAL A 973 -9.93 0.99 27.76
N LEU A 974 -11.09 0.87 28.39
CA LEU A 974 -11.25 0.06 29.61
C LEU A 974 -11.04 -1.45 29.37
N ASP A 975 -11.05 -1.91 28.11
CA ASP A 975 -10.73 -3.30 27.74
C ASP A 975 -9.34 -3.73 28.22
N ILE A 976 -8.40 -2.78 28.35
CA ILE A 976 -7.07 -3.03 28.91
C ILE A 976 -7.18 -3.65 30.30
N ALA A 977 -8.05 -3.10 31.15
CA ALA A 977 -8.21 -3.59 32.53
C ALA A 977 -9.00 -4.92 32.60
N GLN A 978 -9.80 -5.22 31.57
CA GLN A 978 -10.58 -6.46 31.49
C GLN A 978 -9.76 -7.66 31.00
N GLN A 979 -8.54 -7.43 30.49
CA GLN A 979 -7.66 -8.48 30.02
C GLN A 979 -6.64 -8.89 31.08
N PRO A 980 -6.33 -10.20 31.23
CA PRO A 980 -5.35 -10.68 32.19
C PRO A 980 -3.99 -9.99 32.03
N GLY A 981 -3.53 -9.34 33.12
CA GLY A 981 -2.25 -8.62 33.16
C GLY A 981 -2.25 -7.24 32.50
N GLY A 982 -3.32 -6.83 31.81
CA GLY A 982 -3.40 -5.54 31.12
C GLY A 982 -3.40 -4.35 32.08
N LEU A 983 -4.13 -4.42 33.20
CA LEU A 983 -4.12 -3.37 34.23
C LEU A 983 -2.72 -3.14 34.81
N LYS A 984 -2.05 -4.22 35.25
CA LYS A 984 -0.69 -4.16 35.81
C LYS A 984 0.30 -3.59 34.79
N LEU A 985 0.16 -3.99 33.52
CA LEU A 985 0.98 -3.48 32.43
C LEU A 985 0.76 -1.97 32.23
N CYS A 986 -0.49 -1.54 32.14
CA CYS A 986 -0.89 -0.15 31.99
C CYS A 986 -0.34 0.72 33.12
N THR A 987 -0.56 0.32 34.38
CA THR A 987 -0.11 1.07 35.56
C THR A 987 1.41 1.21 35.60
N ARG A 988 2.15 0.13 35.31
CA ARG A 988 3.61 0.18 35.23
C ARG A 988 4.09 1.14 34.15
N LEU A 989 3.45 1.14 32.97
CA LEU A 989 3.80 2.04 31.87
C LEU A 989 3.44 3.49 32.21
N LEU A 990 2.26 3.77 32.77
CA LEU A 990 1.88 5.10 33.26
C LEU A 990 2.89 5.64 34.28
N GLY A 991 3.31 4.80 35.23
CA GLY A 991 4.33 5.13 36.23
C GLY A 991 5.68 5.52 35.60
N LYS A 992 6.07 4.85 34.51
CA LYS A 992 7.30 5.13 33.74
C LYS A 992 7.20 6.39 32.87
N PHE A 993 6.01 6.74 32.39
CA PHE A 993 5.77 7.88 31.49
C PHE A 993 5.67 9.23 32.21
N TYR A 994 5.54 9.22 33.54
CA TYR A 994 5.64 10.43 34.35
C TYR A 994 7.10 10.94 34.40
N VAL A 995 7.30 12.23 34.09
CA VAL A 995 8.63 12.88 33.99
C VAL A 995 8.98 13.68 35.26
N GLY A 996 8.21 13.52 36.33
CA GLY A 996 8.48 14.13 37.64
C GLY A 996 8.97 13.13 38.68
N ASP A 997 9.21 13.65 39.88
CA ASP A 997 9.57 12.86 41.04
C ASP A 997 8.30 12.48 41.81
N TRP A 998 7.94 11.19 41.78
CA TRP A 998 6.76 10.67 42.48
C TRP A 998 6.77 11.00 43.98
N THR A 999 7.95 11.21 44.60
CA THR A 999 8.05 11.58 46.03
C THR A 999 7.55 13.00 46.35
N ARG A 1000 7.38 13.84 45.33
CA ARG A 1000 6.89 15.22 45.46
C ARG A 1000 5.39 15.37 45.17
N VAL A 1001 4.75 14.30 44.72
CA VAL A 1001 3.33 14.31 44.36
C VAL A 1001 2.51 14.15 45.63
N GLY A 1002 1.71 15.18 45.95
CA GLY A 1002 0.86 15.19 47.13
C GLY A 1002 -0.48 14.49 46.94
N ALA A 1003 -0.98 14.41 45.69
CA ALA A 1003 -2.20 13.67 45.37
C ALA A 1003 -2.22 13.20 43.91
N ILE A 1004 -2.83 12.02 43.69
CA ILE A 1004 -3.31 11.58 42.39
C ILE A 1004 -4.79 11.91 42.28
N VAL A 1005 -5.18 12.66 41.26
CA VAL A 1005 -6.57 13.09 41.03
C VAL A 1005 -7.12 12.34 39.84
N CYS A 1006 -8.36 11.85 39.92
CA CYS A 1006 -9.00 11.20 38.78
C CYS A 1006 -10.41 11.77 38.54
N PRO A 1007 -10.68 12.27 37.33
CA PRO A 1007 -12.00 12.71 36.94
C PRO A 1007 -12.83 11.52 36.45
N GLU A 1008 -14.07 11.40 36.95
CA GLU A 1008 -15.06 10.44 36.47
C GLU A 1008 -14.65 8.95 36.61
N THR A 1009 -15.55 8.04 36.22
CA THR A 1009 -15.46 6.63 36.64
C THR A 1009 -14.38 5.83 35.88
N GLY A 1010 -14.06 6.23 34.64
CA GLY A 1010 -13.04 5.55 33.82
C GLY A 1010 -11.62 5.69 34.38
N GLY A 1011 -11.25 6.92 34.79
CA GLY A 1011 -9.95 7.19 35.40
C GLY A 1011 -9.69 6.44 36.71
N PHE A 1012 -10.75 6.08 37.46
CA PHE A 1012 -10.61 5.35 38.74
C PHE A 1012 -9.87 4.03 38.60
N ILE A 1013 -10.09 3.32 37.48
CA ILE A 1013 -9.52 1.99 37.25
C ILE A 1013 -8.00 2.06 37.16
N PHE A 1014 -7.47 3.12 36.55
CA PHE A 1014 -6.03 3.28 36.34
C PHE A 1014 -5.34 4.08 37.45
N ALA A 1015 -6.04 5.07 38.03
CA ALA A 1015 -5.51 5.89 39.11
C ALA A 1015 -5.34 5.11 40.42
N SER A 1016 -6.28 4.23 40.76
CA SER A 1016 -6.25 3.46 42.02
C SER A 1016 -5.01 2.57 42.17
N PRO A 1017 -4.65 1.69 41.22
CA PRO A 1017 -3.44 0.88 41.33
C PRO A 1017 -2.16 1.72 41.24
N LEU A 1018 -2.20 2.91 40.62
CA LEU A 1018 -1.05 3.82 40.59
C LEU A 1018 -0.82 4.48 41.96
N ALA A 1019 -1.91 4.90 42.62
CA ALA A 1019 -1.87 5.43 43.98
C ALA A 1019 -1.40 4.38 44.99
N GLU A 1020 -1.85 3.13 44.85
CA GLU A 1020 -1.36 2.00 45.65
C GLU A 1020 0.13 1.74 45.43
N GLN A 1021 0.59 1.74 44.17
CA GLN A 1021 1.98 1.47 43.83
C GLN A 1021 2.96 2.48 44.44
N PHE A 1022 2.57 3.75 44.55
CA PHE A 1022 3.43 4.84 45.04
C PHE A 1022 3.08 5.34 46.45
N ASP A 1023 2.06 4.79 47.09
CA ASP A 1023 1.55 5.20 48.40
C ASP A 1023 1.17 6.69 48.47
N ILE A 1024 0.39 7.16 47.49
CA ILE A 1024 -0.02 8.56 47.34
C ILE A 1024 -1.55 8.70 47.55
N LEU A 1025 -1.97 9.82 48.16
CA LEU A 1025 -3.38 10.17 48.33
C LEU A 1025 -4.14 10.13 46.98
N LEU A 1026 -5.22 9.35 46.91
CA LEU A 1026 -6.14 9.35 45.77
C LEU A 1026 -7.32 10.31 46.03
N ALA A 1027 -7.44 11.33 45.19
CA ALA A 1027 -8.51 12.32 45.23
C ALA A 1027 -9.49 12.14 44.07
N LEU A 1028 -10.77 11.95 44.40
CA LEU A 1028 -11.82 11.66 43.42
C LEU A 1028 -12.58 12.95 43.04
N ILE A 1029 -12.71 13.19 41.73
CA ILE A 1029 -13.63 14.18 41.17
C ILE A 1029 -14.84 13.42 40.60
N ARG A 1030 -16.04 13.77 41.05
CA ARG A 1030 -17.29 13.06 40.68
C ARG A 1030 -18.32 14.02 40.12
N GLU A 1031 -19.33 13.49 39.43
CA GLU A 1031 -20.54 14.28 39.15
C GLU A 1031 -21.16 14.82 40.45
N ALA A 1032 -21.73 16.01 40.37
CA ALA A 1032 -22.30 16.69 41.52
C ALA A 1032 -23.38 15.87 42.24
N GLY A 1033 -23.39 15.98 43.58
CA GLY A 1033 -24.30 15.23 44.44
C GLY A 1033 -23.89 13.78 44.71
N LYS A 1034 -22.70 13.35 44.26
CA LYS A 1034 -22.13 12.02 44.55
C LYS A 1034 -21.06 12.01 45.67
N LEU A 1035 -20.74 13.17 46.24
CA LEU A 1035 -19.79 13.34 47.34
C LEU A 1035 -20.47 13.97 48.57
N PRO A 1036 -20.07 13.59 49.80
CA PRO A 1036 -20.58 14.23 51.01
C PRO A 1036 -20.02 15.66 51.17
N PRO A 1037 -20.83 16.66 51.58
CA PRO A 1037 -20.38 18.03 51.79
C PRO A 1037 -19.38 18.16 52.97
N PRO A 1038 -18.49 19.18 52.98
CA PRO A 1038 -18.40 20.29 52.01
C PRO A 1038 -17.65 19.92 50.72
N THR A 1039 -18.19 20.37 49.58
CA THR A 1039 -17.63 20.18 48.23
C THR A 1039 -17.44 21.52 47.52
N ILE A 1040 -16.51 21.56 46.57
CA ILE A 1040 -16.41 22.61 45.54
C ILE A 1040 -16.93 22.04 44.21
N ALA A 1041 -17.54 22.87 43.36
CA ALA A 1041 -18.19 22.44 42.12
C ALA A 1041 -17.86 23.35 40.93
N VAL A 1042 -17.70 22.77 39.73
CA VAL A 1042 -17.50 23.47 38.45
C VAL A 1042 -18.43 22.90 37.38
N SER A 1043 -18.92 23.73 36.47
CA SER A 1043 -19.83 23.34 35.38
C SER A 1043 -19.07 22.68 34.22
N LYS A 1044 -19.56 21.53 33.73
CA LYS A 1044 -18.99 20.78 32.60
C LYS A 1044 -19.96 20.76 31.41
N PRO A 1045 -19.59 21.33 30.25
CA PRO A 1045 -20.39 21.20 29.03
C PRO A 1045 -20.39 19.74 28.52
N THR A 1046 -21.53 19.24 28.04
CA THR A 1046 -21.63 17.86 27.52
C THR A 1046 -20.76 17.62 26.29
N SER A 1047 -20.09 16.47 26.24
CA SER A 1047 -19.34 16.00 25.06
C SER A 1047 -20.29 15.35 24.04
N HIS A 1048 -20.12 15.67 22.76
CA HIS A 1048 -20.90 15.08 21.66
C HIS A 1048 -20.48 13.62 21.35
N ILE A 1049 -19.33 13.19 21.87
CA ILE A 1049 -18.73 11.88 21.58
C ILE A 1049 -19.28 10.78 22.51
N SER A 1050 -19.69 11.15 23.72
CA SER A 1050 -20.03 10.19 24.80
C SER A 1050 -21.53 10.11 25.11
N SER A 1051 -22.39 10.79 24.35
CA SER A 1051 -23.83 10.87 24.63
C SER A 1051 -24.70 10.25 23.53
N SER A 1052 -25.57 9.32 23.90
CA SER A 1052 -26.56 8.68 23.01
C SER A 1052 -27.78 9.57 22.70
N THR A 1053 -27.96 10.69 23.39
CA THR A 1053 -29.13 11.55 23.25
C THR A 1053 -28.91 12.70 22.26
N SER A 1054 -29.68 12.70 21.17
CA SER A 1054 -29.88 13.87 20.30
C SER A 1054 -30.99 14.74 20.90
N GLY A 1055 -30.61 15.77 21.66
CA GLY A 1055 -31.55 16.80 22.13
C GLY A 1055 -31.49 17.03 23.64
N HIS A 1056 -31.30 18.30 24.00
CA HIS A 1056 -31.14 18.89 25.34
C HIS A 1056 -29.75 18.70 25.99
N ALA A 1057 -28.96 19.78 25.96
CA ALA A 1057 -27.76 19.95 26.77
C ALA A 1057 -28.16 19.99 28.25
N LYS A 1058 -28.02 18.86 28.95
CA LYS A 1058 -28.05 18.85 30.42
C LYS A 1058 -26.65 19.25 30.87
N GLU A 1059 -26.48 20.48 31.36
CA GLU A 1059 -25.25 20.86 32.06
C GLU A 1059 -25.01 19.89 33.23
N SER A 1060 -23.87 19.20 33.22
CA SER A 1060 -23.42 18.34 34.31
C SER A 1060 -22.35 19.11 35.09
N SER A 1061 -22.37 19.12 36.42
CA SER A 1061 -21.28 19.70 37.22
C SER A 1061 -20.38 18.61 37.80
N LEU A 1062 -19.08 18.92 37.95
CA LEU A 1062 -18.10 18.08 38.64
C LEU A 1062 -17.81 18.67 40.03
N GLU A 1063 -17.67 17.80 41.02
CA GLU A 1063 -17.42 18.13 42.42
C GLU A 1063 -16.20 17.41 42.99
N MET A 1064 -15.52 18.06 43.92
CA MET A 1064 -14.43 17.51 44.73
C MET A 1064 -14.63 17.92 46.19
N LYS A 1065 -14.20 17.07 47.12
CA LYS A 1065 -14.24 17.38 48.55
C LYS A 1065 -13.34 18.59 48.86
N MET A 1066 -13.88 19.57 49.58
CA MET A 1066 -13.15 20.77 49.98
C MET A 1066 -12.04 20.42 50.97
N TYR A 1067 -10.87 21.06 50.85
CA TYR A 1067 -9.67 20.84 51.68
C TYR A 1067 -9.07 19.43 51.64
N LEU A 1068 -9.41 18.62 50.63
CA LEU A 1068 -8.83 17.28 50.46
C LEU A 1068 -7.34 17.33 50.11
N ILE A 1069 -6.95 18.28 49.26
CA ILE A 1069 -5.58 18.46 48.80
C ILE A 1069 -5.04 19.77 49.43
N PRO A 1070 -3.88 19.73 50.11
CA PRO A 1070 -3.28 20.95 50.66
C PRO A 1070 -2.93 21.94 49.54
N GLN A 1071 -3.17 23.24 49.78
CA GLN A 1071 -2.84 24.29 48.81
C GLN A 1071 -1.35 24.27 48.43
N GLY A 1072 -1.05 24.48 47.15
CA GLY A 1072 0.32 24.42 46.61
C GLY A 1072 0.95 23.02 46.52
N SER A 1073 0.18 21.94 46.72
CA SER A 1073 0.66 20.57 46.50
C SER A 1073 0.81 20.26 45.01
N SER A 1074 1.78 19.41 44.66
CA SER A 1074 1.86 18.87 43.29
C SER A 1074 0.84 17.75 43.09
N VAL A 1075 0.14 17.78 41.96
CA VAL A 1075 -0.98 16.89 41.65
C VAL A 1075 -0.76 16.22 40.29
N VAL A 1076 -0.99 14.91 40.24
CA VAL A 1076 -1.05 14.15 38.99
C VAL A 1076 -2.49 13.76 38.69
N VAL A 1077 -3.07 14.35 37.66
CA VAL A 1077 -4.39 13.95 37.14
C VAL A 1077 -4.23 12.72 36.27
N VAL A 1078 -4.98 11.67 36.54
CA VAL A 1078 -5.00 10.42 35.77
C VAL A 1078 -6.40 10.20 35.20
N ASP A 1079 -6.49 10.14 33.88
CA ASP A 1079 -7.74 9.92 33.15
C ASP A 1079 -7.61 8.76 32.15
N ASP A 1080 -8.73 8.16 31.74
CA ASP A 1080 -8.71 7.10 30.73
C ASP A 1080 -8.49 7.68 29.33
N VAL A 1081 -9.18 8.78 28.99
CA VAL A 1081 -9.21 9.30 27.62
C VAL A 1081 -9.11 10.83 27.52
N LEU A 1082 -8.18 11.32 26.68
CA LEU A 1082 -8.22 12.68 26.15
C LEU A 1082 -8.82 12.71 24.73
N ALA A 1083 -10.10 13.08 24.64
CA ALA A 1083 -10.80 13.31 23.37
C ALA A 1083 -11.04 14.82 23.14
N THR A 1084 -12.22 15.35 23.49
CA THR A 1084 -12.55 16.79 23.33
C THR A 1084 -11.87 17.70 24.35
N GLY A 1085 -11.32 17.15 25.44
CA GLY A 1085 -10.69 17.92 26.52
C GLY A 1085 -11.65 18.52 27.56
N LYS A 1086 -12.98 18.48 27.34
CA LYS A 1086 -13.98 19.13 28.22
C LYS A 1086 -13.93 18.65 29.67
N THR A 1087 -13.80 17.34 29.90
CA THR A 1087 -13.70 16.75 31.25
C THR A 1087 -12.44 17.23 31.97
N LEU A 1088 -11.29 17.20 31.28
CA LEU A 1088 -10.04 17.69 31.84
C LEU A 1088 -10.08 19.20 32.12
N CYS A 1089 -10.65 20.04 31.24
CA CYS A 1089 -10.79 21.48 31.53
C CYS A 1089 -11.55 21.71 32.84
N ALA A 1090 -12.71 21.07 33.01
CA ALA A 1090 -13.51 21.21 34.23
C ALA A 1090 -12.77 20.68 35.48
N ALA A 1091 -12.03 19.56 35.35
CA ALA A 1091 -11.22 19.02 36.44
C ALA A 1091 -10.06 19.94 36.83
N LEU A 1092 -9.39 20.54 35.85
CA LEU A 1092 -8.29 21.49 36.07
C LEU A 1092 -8.78 22.80 36.68
N GLU A 1093 -9.92 23.33 36.22
CA GLU A 1093 -10.60 24.49 36.83
C GLU A 1093 -10.92 24.22 38.30
N LEU A 1094 -11.45 23.03 38.62
CA LEU A 1094 -11.76 22.64 39.99
C LEU A 1094 -10.51 22.57 40.89
N LEU A 1095 -9.38 22.10 40.34
CA LEU A 1095 -8.10 22.11 41.06
C LEU A 1095 -7.58 23.53 41.30
N GLN A 1096 -7.77 24.44 40.34
CA GLN A 1096 -7.42 25.85 40.53
C GLN A 1096 -8.24 26.50 41.65
N GLU A 1097 -9.56 26.28 41.66
CA GLU A 1097 -10.45 26.76 42.72
C GLU A 1097 -10.08 26.19 44.10
N SER A 1098 -9.47 24.99 44.14
CA SER A 1098 -8.94 24.40 45.38
C SER A 1098 -7.59 24.98 45.84
N GLY A 1099 -6.99 25.89 45.07
CA GLY A 1099 -5.72 26.55 45.40
C GLY A 1099 -4.47 25.84 44.87
N ILE A 1100 -4.59 24.99 43.83
CA ILE A 1100 -3.46 24.38 43.12
C ILE A 1100 -3.08 25.24 41.92
N ARG A 1101 -1.78 25.55 41.78
CA ARG A 1101 -1.29 26.35 40.65
C ARG A 1101 -1.12 25.47 39.42
N LYS A 1102 -1.34 26.01 38.21
CA LYS A 1102 -1.22 25.28 36.94
C LYS A 1102 0.12 24.54 36.79
N ASN A 1103 1.22 25.16 37.21
CA ASN A 1103 2.58 24.59 37.13
C ASN A 1103 2.80 23.39 38.07
N ASP A 1104 1.93 23.20 39.07
CA ASP A 1104 2.01 22.08 40.01
C ASP A 1104 1.13 20.90 39.54
N ILE A 1105 0.43 21.03 38.42
CA ILE A 1105 -0.46 20.01 37.84
C ILE A 1105 0.21 19.31 36.65
N SER A 1106 0.18 17.97 36.67
CA SER A 1106 0.53 17.12 35.52
C SER A 1106 -0.63 16.21 35.18
N VAL A 1107 -0.83 15.88 33.90
CA VAL A 1107 -1.91 15.01 33.42
C VAL A 1107 -1.31 13.80 32.72
N LEU A 1108 -1.74 12.61 33.13
CA LEU A 1108 -1.50 11.33 32.47
C LEU A 1108 -2.82 10.78 31.95
N VAL A 1109 -2.89 10.46 30.66
CA VAL A 1109 -4.05 9.80 30.05
C VAL A 1109 -3.65 8.47 29.43
N VAL A 1110 -4.52 7.47 29.54
CA VAL A 1110 -4.25 6.14 28.95
C VAL A 1110 -4.29 6.23 27.43
N ALA A 1111 -5.28 6.89 26.85
CA ALA A 1111 -5.38 7.10 25.41
C ALA A 1111 -5.72 8.54 25.04
N GLU A 1112 -5.23 8.99 23.89
CA GLU A 1112 -5.54 10.28 23.31
C GLU A 1112 -6.07 10.14 21.88
N PHE A 1113 -7.05 10.97 21.52
CA PHE A 1113 -7.71 11.02 20.22
C PHE A 1113 -7.51 12.41 19.60
N PRO A 1114 -6.38 12.65 18.91
CA PRO A 1114 -5.99 13.99 18.48
C PRO A 1114 -6.97 14.65 17.52
N VAL A 1115 -7.70 13.85 16.73
CA VAL A 1115 -8.71 14.33 15.77
C VAL A 1115 -9.77 15.23 16.41
N HIS A 1116 -10.07 15.02 17.71
CA HIS A 1116 -11.04 15.80 18.47
C HIS A 1116 -10.47 17.09 19.10
N ARG A 1117 -9.19 17.38 18.87
CA ARG A 1117 -8.52 18.64 19.24
C ARG A 1117 -8.57 18.98 20.75
N GLY A 1118 -8.56 17.98 21.63
CA GLY A 1118 -8.64 18.20 23.09
C GLY A 1118 -7.54 19.09 23.67
N ARG A 1119 -6.29 18.95 23.19
CA ARG A 1119 -5.18 19.84 23.59
C ARG A 1119 -5.41 21.30 23.19
N ARG A 1120 -6.09 21.54 22.06
CA ARG A 1120 -6.44 22.89 21.62
C ARG A 1120 -7.47 23.51 22.57
N LEU A 1121 -8.49 22.75 22.99
CA LEU A 1121 -9.45 23.23 23.97
C LEU A 1121 -8.79 23.56 25.31
N LEU A 1122 -7.90 22.68 25.81
CA LEU A 1122 -7.14 22.95 27.04
C LEU A 1122 -6.37 24.27 26.95
N ARG A 1123 -5.75 24.55 25.80
CA ARG A 1123 -5.08 25.83 25.54
C ARG A 1123 -6.06 27.00 25.54
N GLU A 1124 -7.18 26.89 24.83
CA GLU A 1124 -8.23 27.93 24.76
C GLU A 1124 -8.84 28.24 26.15
N CYS A 1125 -8.92 27.24 27.03
CA CYS A 1125 -9.31 27.39 28.44
C CYS A 1125 -8.17 27.89 29.36
N GLY A 1126 -6.99 28.21 28.82
CA GLY A 1126 -5.87 28.74 29.59
C GLY A 1126 -5.02 27.68 30.31
N PHE A 1127 -5.16 26.39 30.00
CA PHE A 1127 -4.36 25.28 30.55
C PHE A 1127 -3.22 24.83 29.63
N GLY A 1128 -2.78 25.69 28.70
CA GLY A 1128 -1.68 25.37 27.77
C GLY A 1128 -0.34 25.04 28.46
N SER A 1129 -0.10 25.57 29.66
CA SER A 1129 1.10 25.31 30.46
C SER A 1129 1.06 24.01 31.28
N VAL A 1130 -0.08 23.30 31.32
CA VAL A 1130 -0.21 22.03 32.04
C VAL A 1130 0.43 20.91 31.22
N SER A 1131 1.29 20.10 31.84
CA SER A 1131 1.95 18.98 31.16
C SER A 1131 0.94 17.85 30.92
N VAL A 1132 0.70 17.48 29.66
CA VAL A 1132 -0.21 16.38 29.29
C VAL A 1132 0.53 15.27 28.56
N ARG A 1133 0.50 14.06 29.12
CA ARG A 1133 1.11 12.85 28.54
C ARG A 1133 0.06 11.79 28.26
N SER A 1134 0.10 11.24 27.05
CA SER A 1134 -0.74 10.14 26.61
C SER A 1134 0.08 8.86 26.43
N LEU A 1135 -0.41 7.75 27.00
CA LEU A 1135 0.23 6.45 26.87
C LEU A 1135 -0.03 5.83 25.50
N LEU A 1136 -1.25 5.92 24.98
CA LEU A 1136 -1.67 5.48 23.64
C LEU A 1136 -2.22 6.66 22.83
N VAL A 1137 -2.14 6.56 21.50
CA VAL A 1137 -2.72 7.55 20.57
C VAL A 1137 -3.47 6.78 19.49
N PHE A 1138 -4.73 7.15 19.25
CA PHE A 1138 -5.58 6.56 18.22
C PHE A 1138 -6.09 7.64 17.26
N ASP A 1139 -6.36 7.24 16.02
CA ASP A 1139 -6.80 8.13 14.94
C ASP A 1139 -8.23 8.66 15.12
N GLY A 1140 -9.07 7.94 15.88
CA GLY A 1140 -10.38 8.40 16.34
C GLY A 1140 -11.46 8.52 15.27
N VAL A 1141 -11.32 7.76 14.17
CA VAL A 1141 -12.27 7.72 13.04
C VAL A 1141 -13.22 6.53 13.17
#